data_AF-V2YF12-F1
#
_entry.id   AF-V2YF12-F1
#
_cell.length_a   1.000
_cell.length_b   1.000
_cell.length_c   1.000
_cell.angle_alpha   90.00
_cell.angle_beta   90.00
_cell.angle_gamma   90.00
#
_symmetry.space_group_name_H-M   'P 1'
#
loop_
_entity.id
_entity.type
_entity.pdbx_description
1 polymer ?
#
loop_
_entity_poly.entity_id
_entity_poly.type
_entity_poly.pdbx_seq_one_letter_code
_entity_poly.pdbx_strand_id
1 'polypeptide(L)'
;MDFAGSEHNQRNAHNMVYRDQINTVYRSATPSFNDSIAEKTLQSLAEKAAAHASYDSAQRFPPPNCHPDTRTEMLGTLSEWIDSHTPPIRVYWLYGFAGVGKSAIAQNLAEKYAGKRLAAAFFFSRNDLTRDSLVPFVASIAFQICKSNTSLKDVLGSKIIEALRADPHIFHTPFENQFRKLISEPCLELDPEEWEKLPNLIVIDGLDECINAQSQERLLAIIREVVTAFRPIPLIFLVCSRPEPQIRGAFDHEDFVAILGYLVLESSDMGHRDIILKRYLLDHFRILQKKHRALRHEGALWPGGDAVNRLVKLADGQFTFVVTVIKYIDTGDDQPQDRLNTILRIRGEGESDSPYSALDLLYHQILSTCSEWEKVYSILRLLVTPHETAGLHLERISWRTPAMITLLLNFREGEVTTLLSRLHSVLQIPDDDDSTIRIAHASFTEFLRDPHRSGGHHTPMMTKSEYCDCVATLLLRTLSGLTPHYPPYHPQSFATALSLWESRLWRADDLVGFSCYWYQYCTKVESPSPELITELGRLDPYSVLAMMVYYNSFVRSCCWRDVIAWSKSIAKSTGRSIEALESFPLQFKIAFPPGTLRRVAFWFTFKLETFLGGSGSLNQFQTDFLQALYSVEEPPLPLPFGESRDVLILPADSNTPDRPNVLLEGWLIARVTKTNGEVFDRICSALNHRENGLGLLLDDILKDACETVTQNLIEADDLIHLKSFMNERLGVFAISTSDDSYSDASYYSIPDAPAT
;
A
#
# COMPACT_ATOMS: atom_id res chain seq x y z
N MET A 1 30.17 61.51 -14.53
CA MET A 1 29.72 61.88 -15.89
C MET A 1 29.52 60.59 -16.63
N ASP A 2 28.25 60.28 -16.86
CA ASP A 2 27.58 59.35 -17.79
C ASP A 2 28.48 58.61 -18.80
N PHE A 3 28.27 57.32 -19.14
CA PHE A 3 27.04 56.74 -19.69
C PHE A 3 27.03 55.19 -19.60
N ALA A 4 25.83 54.61 -19.79
CA ALA A 4 25.40 53.22 -19.65
C ALA A 4 26.08 52.15 -20.56
N GLY A 5 25.95 50.88 -20.16
CA GLY A 5 26.25 49.72 -21.00
C GLY A 5 26.09 48.38 -20.28
N SER A 6 24.93 47.75 -20.46
CA SER A 6 24.55 46.39 -20.10
C SER A 6 25.53 45.30 -20.57
N GLU A 7 25.66 44.19 -19.83
CA GLU A 7 25.50 42.86 -20.42
C GLU A 7 25.30 41.74 -19.38
N HIS A 8 24.21 41.02 -19.58
CA HIS A 8 23.84 39.75 -18.98
C HIS A 8 24.92 38.69 -19.23
N ASN A 9 25.41 38.06 -18.16
CA ASN A 9 26.19 36.83 -18.25
C ASN A 9 25.56 35.78 -17.33
N GLN A 10 24.63 35.00 -17.86
CA GLN A 10 24.23 33.73 -17.24
C GLN A 10 24.14 32.66 -18.30
N ARG A 11 25.27 31.98 -18.50
CA ARG A 11 25.36 30.67 -19.14
C ARG A 11 25.10 29.60 -18.08
N ASN A 12 24.31 28.61 -18.46
CA ASN A 12 24.34 27.21 -18.01
C ASN A 12 24.07 26.92 -16.52
N ALA A 13 22.82 26.58 -16.20
CA ALA A 13 22.52 25.77 -15.03
C ALA A 13 22.93 24.31 -15.34
N HIS A 14 24.12 23.92 -14.92
CA HIS A 14 24.49 22.53 -14.71
C HIS A 14 23.80 21.98 -13.46
N ASN A 15 23.48 20.69 -13.50
CA ASN A 15 23.08 19.85 -12.37
C ASN A 15 23.82 20.24 -11.08
N MET A 16 23.07 20.71 -10.08
CA MET A 16 23.49 20.68 -8.69
C MET A 16 22.58 19.71 -7.95
N VAL A 17 23.07 18.49 -7.79
CA VAL A 17 22.62 17.56 -6.77
C VAL A 17 22.99 18.18 -5.42
N TYR A 18 22.01 18.66 -4.66
CA TYR A 18 22.22 18.95 -3.24
C TYR A 18 22.39 17.61 -2.51
N ARG A 19 23.65 17.17 -2.39
CA ARG A 19 24.06 16.30 -1.28
C ARG A 19 24.17 17.20 -0.06
N ASP A 20 23.14 17.23 0.76
CA ASP A 20 23.26 17.78 2.10
C ASP A 20 24.14 16.84 2.92
N GLN A 21 25.41 17.24 3.10
CA GLN A 21 26.27 16.74 4.15
C GLN A 21 25.74 17.29 5.48
N ILE A 22 25.03 16.45 6.23
CA ILE A 22 24.69 16.71 7.62
C ILE A 22 26.01 16.67 8.41
N ASN A 23 26.58 17.85 8.69
CA ASN A 23 27.59 17.99 9.74
C ASN A 23 26.86 18.07 11.09
N THR A 24 26.66 16.90 11.71
CA THR A 24 26.15 16.79 13.07
C THR A 24 27.20 17.30 14.05
N VAL A 25 27.07 18.55 14.49
CA VAL A 25 27.70 18.99 15.73
C VAL A 25 26.97 18.28 16.87
N TYR A 26 27.58 17.21 17.39
CA TYR A 26 27.11 16.51 18.59
C TYR A 26 27.09 17.48 19.78
N ARG A 27 25.92 18.04 20.08
CA ARG A 27 25.54 18.38 21.46
C ARG A 27 24.63 17.27 21.94
N SER A 28 25.19 16.40 22.76
CA SER A 28 24.50 15.33 23.47
C SER A 28 23.44 15.91 24.41
N ALA A 29 22.19 15.91 23.98
CA ALA A 29 21.03 15.92 24.86
C ALA A 29 20.33 14.58 24.67
N THR A 30 20.34 13.74 25.71
CA THR A 30 19.51 12.53 25.76
C THR A 30 18.03 12.95 25.68
N PRO A 31 17.23 12.42 24.73
CA PRO A 31 15.81 12.73 24.64
C PRO A 31 15.11 12.33 25.94
N SER A 32 14.20 13.17 26.45
CA SER A 32 13.42 12.81 27.63
C SER A 32 12.46 11.65 27.28
N PHE A 33 12.05 10.85 28.27
CA PHE A 33 11.09 9.75 28.07
C PHE A 33 9.79 10.21 27.38
N ASN A 34 9.38 11.46 27.61
CA ASN A 34 8.22 12.07 26.96
C ASN A 34 8.45 12.38 25.47
N ASP A 35 9.67 12.70 25.06
CA ASP A 35 10.01 12.96 23.66
C ASP A 35 9.97 11.67 22.84
N SER A 36 10.51 10.57 23.39
CA SER A 36 10.46 9.25 22.72
C SER A 36 9.04 8.72 22.53
N ILE A 37 8.14 8.99 23.49
CA ILE A 37 6.72 8.60 23.37
C ILE A 37 6.00 9.48 22.36
N ALA A 38 6.24 10.80 22.37
CA ALA A 38 5.66 11.71 21.38
C ALA A 38 6.08 11.34 19.96
N GLU A 39 7.35 10.97 19.75
CA GLU A 39 7.84 10.46 18.46
C GLU A 39 7.13 9.18 18.02
N LYS A 40 6.92 8.21 18.92
CA LYS A 40 6.15 6.99 18.61
C LYS A 40 4.69 7.29 18.26
N THR A 41 4.05 8.22 18.96
CA THR A 41 2.67 8.66 18.66
C THR A 41 2.60 9.35 17.29
N LEU A 42 3.56 10.21 16.98
CA LEU A 42 3.67 10.85 15.67
C LEU A 42 3.90 9.84 14.55
N GLN A 43 4.70 8.80 14.80
CA GLN A 43 4.92 7.73 13.83
C GLN A 43 3.65 6.93 13.56
N SER A 44 2.89 6.58 14.59
CA SER A 44 1.58 5.93 14.43
C SER A 44 0.59 6.79 13.64
N LEU A 45 0.60 8.11 13.87
CA LEU A 45 -0.21 9.06 13.10
C LEU A 45 0.25 9.13 11.64
N ALA A 46 1.57 9.10 11.39
CA ALA A 46 2.15 9.09 10.05
C ALA A 46 1.78 7.83 9.26
N GLU A 47 1.73 6.67 9.91
CA GLU A 47 1.32 5.39 9.31
C GLU A 47 -0.15 5.39 8.84
N LYS A 48 -1.00 6.19 9.50
CA LYS A 48 -2.42 6.34 9.12
C LYS A 48 -2.66 7.50 8.15
N ALA A 49 -1.69 8.39 8.00
CA ALA A 49 -1.77 9.53 7.13
C ALA A 49 -1.44 9.18 5.67
N ALA A 50 -2.19 9.76 4.75
CA ALA A 50 -1.89 9.75 3.33
C ALA A 50 -0.84 10.81 3.00
N ALA A 51 0.44 10.46 3.09
CA ALA A 51 1.55 11.38 2.75
C ALA A 51 1.37 11.98 1.33
N HIS A 52 0.80 11.20 0.40
CA HIS A 52 0.59 11.58 -0.99
C HIS A 52 -0.54 12.59 -1.22
N ALA A 53 -1.40 12.80 -0.22
CA ALA A 53 -2.47 13.79 -0.27
C ALA A 53 -2.00 15.20 0.10
N SER A 54 -0.79 15.36 0.64
CA SER A 54 -0.25 16.67 1.05
C SER A 54 0.10 17.56 -0.16
N TYR A 55 0.14 18.87 0.03
CA TYR A 55 0.47 19.82 -1.04
C TYR A 55 1.93 19.73 -1.51
N ASP A 56 2.84 19.33 -0.62
CA ASP A 56 4.30 19.24 -0.80
C ASP A 56 4.80 17.81 -1.08
N SER A 57 3.88 16.89 -1.39
CA SER A 57 4.23 15.50 -1.71
C SER A 57 5.09 15.41 -2.97
N ALA A 58 6.20 14.68 -2.90
CA ALA A 58 7.08 14.40 -4.04
C ALA A 58 6.33 13.75 -5.23
N GLN A 59 5.32 12.93 -4.94
CA GLN A 59 4.50 12.29 -5.98
C GLN A 59 3.60 13.25 -6.74
N ARG A 60 3.45 14.47 -6.24
CA ARG A 60 2.72 15.53 -6.92
C ARG A 60 3.66 16.41 -7.72
N PHE A 61 4.97 16.14 -7.76
CA PHE A 61 5.92 16.92 -8.55
C PHE A 61 5.91 16.53 -10.04
N PRO A 62 5.91 17.51 -10.97
CA PRO A 62 5.67 18.92 -10.73
C PRO A 62 4.20 19.18 -10.36
N PRO A 63 3.93 20.02 -9.33
CA PRO A 63 2.57 20.27 -8.85
C PRO A 63 1.69 20.88 -9.95
N PRO A 64 0.38 20.56 -9.99
CA PRO A 64 -0.56 21.26 -10.85
C PRO A 64 -0.47 22.75 -10.58
N ASN A 65 -0.16 23.55 -11.59
CA ASN A 65 0.05 24.98 -11.42
C ASN A 65 -0.77 25.78 -12.44
N CYS A 66 -1.36 26.89 -12.00
CA CYS A 66 -1.95 27.86 -12.89
C CYS A 66 -0.84 28.44 -13.77
N HIS A 67 -1.10 28.52 -15.07
CA HIS A 67 -0.15 29.19 -15.96
C HIS A 67 0.00 30.66 -15.51
N PRO A 68 1.22 31.23 -15.54
CA PRO A 68 1.44 32.63 -15.16
C PRO A 68 0.46 33.59 -15.83
N ASP A 69 0.01 34.59 -15.09
CA ASP A 69 -0.96 35.62 -15.49
C ASP A 69 -2.36 35.10 -15.86
N THR A 70 -2.68 33.86 -15.48
CA THR A 70 -4.01 33.26 -15.70
C THR A 70 -4.73 33.07 -14.36
N ARG A 71 -6.07 33.13 -14.39
CA ARG A 71 -6.93 32.96 -13.19
C ARG A 71 -6.61 33.93 -12.04
N THR A 72 -5.97 35.06 -12.34
CA THR A 72 -5.52 36.08 -11.37
C THR A 72 -6.67 36.66 -10.55
N GLU A 73 -7.83 36.92 -11.17
CA GLU A 73 -9.03 37.43 -10.49
C GLU A 73 -9.57 36.43 -9.45
N MET A 74 -9.68 35.15 -9.80
CA MET A 74 -10.13 34.11 -8.88
C MET A 74 -9.12 33.88 -7.75
N LEU A 75 -7.83 33.81 -8.07
CA LEU A 75 -6.78 33.72 -7.07
C LEU A 75 -6.80 34.94 -6.14
N GLY A 76 -7.06 36.14 -6.67
CA GLY A 76 -7.23 37.38 -5.90
C GLY A 76 -8.41 37.29 -4.94
N THR A 77 -9.60 36.94 -5.44
CA THR A 77 -10.82 36.79 -4.64
C THR A 77 -10.63 35.80 -3.48
N LEU A 78 -10.08 34.62 -3.77
CA LEU A 78 -9.82 33.60 -2.75
C LEU A 78 -8.73 34.04 -1.78
N SER A 79 -7.71 34.77 -2.25
CA SER A 79 -6.66 35.31 -1.38
C SER A 79 -7.22 36.35 -0.40
N GLU A 80 -8.03 37.29 -0.89
CA GLU A 80 -8.69 38.31 -0.06
C GLU A 80 -9.55 37.66 1.03
N TRP A 81 -10.26 36.58 0.68
CA TRP A 81 -11.00 35.79 1.66
C TRP A 81 -10.10 35.09 2.69
N ILE A 82 -9.01 34.43 2.26
CA ILE A 82 -8.08 33.74 3.17
C ILE A 82 -7.37 34.73 4.10
N ASP A 83 -7.03 35.92 3.60
CA ASP A 83 -6.34 36.97 4.35
C ASP A 83 -7.29 37.72 5.32
N SER A 84 -8.60 37.55 5.20
CA SER A 84 -9.57 38.14 6.12
C SER A 84 -9.50 37.52 7.52
N HIS A 85 -9.43 38.35 8.56
CA HIS A 85 -9.33 37.89 9.95
C HIS A 85 -10.64 37.26 10.48
N THR A 86 -11.80 37.80 10.08
CA THR A 86 -13.12 37.33 10.49
C THR A 86 -14.05 37.20 9.27
N PRO A 87 -13.78 36.27 8.35
CA PRO A 87 -14.57 36.19 7.14
C PRO A 87 -15.99 35.69 7.48
N PRO A 88 -17.06 36.35 7.01
CA PRO A 88 -18.42 35.85 7.19
C PRO A 88 -18.60 34.52 6.46
N ILE A 89 -17.91 34.36 5.33
CA ILE A 89 -17.81 33.10 4.59
C ILE A 89 -16.77 32.20 5.26
N ARG A 90 -17.19 31.03 5.72
CA ARG A 90 -16.33 30.04 6.40
C ARG A 90 -15.94 28.89 5.48
N VAL A 91 -16.74 28.64 4.45
CA VAL A 91 -16.49 27.60 3.45
C VAL A 91 -16.56 28.25 2.08
N TYR A 92 -15.57 28.04 1.23
CA TYR A 92 -15.65 28.33 -0.20
C TYR A 92 -15.73 27.03 -0.98
N TRP A 93 -16.74 26.92 -1.85
CA TRP A 93 -16.85 25.83 -2.80
C TRP A 93 -16.48 26.30 -4.21
N LEU A 94 -15.30 25.87 -4.67
CA LEU A 94 -14.81 26.08 -6.02
C LEU A 94 -15.18 24.87 -6.89
N TYR A 95 -16.16 25.02 -7.77
CA TYR A 95 -16.64 23.91 -8.58
C TYR A 95 -16.58 24.14 -10.08
N GLY A 96 -16.54 23.05 -10.83
CA GLY A 96 -16.53 23.07 -12.30
C GLY A 96 -16.23 21.71 -12.89
N PHE A 97 -16.28 21.60 -14.22
CA PHE A 97 -16.06 20.34 -14.94
C PHE A 97 -14.65 19.77 -14.78
N ALA A 98 -14.46 18.53 -15.23
CA ALA A 98 -13.16 17.89 -15.27
C ALA A 98 -12.17 18.73 -16.11
N GLY A 99 -10.93 18.84 -15.64
CA GLY A 99 -9.85 19.43 -16.43
C GLY A 99 -9.90 20.95 -16.63
N VAL A 100 -10.70 21.71 -15.88
CA VAL A 100 -10.76 23.19 -15.97
C VAL A 100 -9.73 23.94 -15.11
N GLY A 101 -8.97 23.21 -14.27
CA GLY A 101 -7.87 23.76 -13.46
C GLY A 101 -8.16 23.98 -11.96
N LYS A 102 -9.18 23.32 -11.38
CA LYS A 102 -9.50 23.39 -9.94
C LYS A 102 -8.30 23.06 -9.04
N SER A 103 -7.72 21.88 -9.24
CA SER A 103 -6.56 21.40 -8.47
C SER A 103 -5.34 22.31 -8.58
N ALA A 104 -5.17 23.01 -9.71
CA ALA A 104 -4.09 23.98 -9.89
C ALA A 104 -4.31 25.23 -9.02
N ILE A 105 -5.55 25.71 -8.88
CA ILE A 105 -5.89 26.83 -7.99
C ILE A 105 -5.70 26.41 -6.52
N ALA A 106 -6.23 25.24 -6.14
CA ALA A 106 -6.06 24.70 -4.79
C ALA A 106 -4.58 24.55 -4.42
N GLN A 107 -3.76 24.03 -5.33
CA GLN A 107 -2.32 23.89 -5.15
C GLN A 107 -1.61 25.23 -5.00
N ASN A 108 -1.91 26.21 -5.86
CA ASN A 108 -1.33 27.55 -5.77
C ASN A 108 -1.63 28.23 -4.42
N LEU A 109 -2.87 28.11 -3.94
CA LEU A 109 -3.27 28.69 -2.66
C LEU A 109 -2.61 27.96 -1.50
N ALA A 110 -2.53 26.63 -1.54
CA ALA A 110 -1.80 25.86 -0.53
C ALA A 110 -0.33 26.28 -0.45
N GLU A 111 0.38 26.36 -1.59
CA GLU A 111 1.78 26.81 -1.64
C GLU A 111 1.96 28.26 -1.18
N LYS A 112 1.08 29.17 -1.62
CA LYS A 112 1.12 30.60 -1.24
C LYS A 112 0.97 30.82 0.26
N TYR A 113 0.12 30.02 0.90
CA TYR A 113 -0.24 30.14 2.31
C TYR A 113 0.47 29.15 3.24
N ALA A 114 1.35 28.31 2.71
CA ALA A 114 2.24 27.45 3.47
C ALA A 114 3.06 28.27 4.47
N GLY A 115 3.10 27.82 5.74
CA GLY A 115 3.77 28.53 6.83
C GLY A 115 3.12 29.85 7.25
N LYS A 116 1.96 30.20 6.70
CA LYS A 116 1.20 31.42 7.03
C LYS A 116 -0.20 31.07 7.53
N ARG A 117 -1.13 30.80 6.60
CA ARG A 117 -2.55 30.56 6.89
C ARG A 117 -2.93 29.09 6.70
N LEU A 118 -2.17 28.33 5.92
CA LEU A 118 -2.44 26.92 5.67
C LEU A 118 -2.19 26.08 6.93
N ALA A 119 -3.26 25.49 7.47
CA ALA A 119 -3.19 24.49 8.52
C ALA A 119 -2.90 23.10 7.95
N ALA A 120 -3.61 22.72 6.89
CA ALA A 120 -3.43 21.46 6.19
C ALA A 120 -4.05 21.50 4.78
N ALA A 121 -3.63 20.58 3.93
CA ALA A 121 -4.27 20.34 2.64
C ALA A 121 -4.42 18.84 2.36
N PHE A 122 -5.54 18.46 1.77
CA PHE A 122 -5.82 17.09 1.35
C PHE A 122 -6.31 17.07 -0.08
N PHE A 123 -5.52 16.46 -0.96
CA PHE A 123 -5.81 16.34 -2.39
C PHE A 123 -6.22 14.90 -2.69
N PHE A 124 -7.52 14.67 -2.77
CA PHE A 124 -8.09 13.39 -3.19
C PHE A 124 -7.64 13.03 -4.61
N SER A 125 -7.55 11.74 -4.88
CA SER A 125 -7.25 11.24 -6.22
C SER A 125 -7.87 9.87 -6.42
N ARG A 126 -8.82 9.76 -7.34
CA ARG A 126 -9.53 8.50 -7.63
C ARG A 126 -8.61 7.42 -8.23
N ASN A 127 -7.42 7.83 -8.66
CA ASN A 127 -6.36 6.96 -9.20
C ASN A 127 -5.32 6.54 -8.13
N ASP A 128 -5.45 7.01 -6.89
CA ASP A 128 -4.51 6.77 -5.79
C ASP A 128 -5.25 6.38 -4.52
N LEU A 129 -5.13 5.11 -4.16
CA LEU A 129 -5.90 4.46 -3.10
C LEU A 129 -5.54 4.94 -1.71
N THR A 130 -4.35 5.53 -1.57
CA THR A 130 -3.98 6.17 -0.32
C THR A 130 -4.82 7.41 -0.05
N ARG A 131 -5.61 7.90 -1.03
CA ARG A 131 -6.33 9.17 -0.97
C ARG A 131 -7.57 9.23 -1.85
N ASP A 132 -8.23 8.10 -2.09
CA ASP A 132 -9.51 8.02 -2.80
C ASP A 132 -10.71 7.76 -1.85
N SER A 133 -10.44 7.75 -0.54
CA SER A 133 -11.43 7.54 0.51
C SER A 133 -11.21 8.49 1.70
N LEU A 134 -12.19 8.56 2.61
CA LEU A 134 -12.07 9.36 3.84
C LEU A 134 -11.20 8.73 4.93
N VAL A 135 -10.85 7.45 4.80
CA VAL A 135 -10.16 6.69 5.86
C VAL A 135 -8.90 7.41 6.37
N PRO A 136 -7.99 7.91 5.52
CA PRO A 136 -6.78 8.58 5.98
C PRO A 136 -6.96 10.10 6.20
N PHE A 137 -8.14 10.67 5.91
CA PHE A 137 -8.34 12.12 5.86
C PHE A 137 -8.00 12.78 7.20
N VAL A 138 -8.61 12.33 8.30
CA VAL A 138 -8.40 12.95 9.63
C VAL A 138 -6.96 12.78 10.09
N ALA A 139 -6.40 11.58 9.93
CA ALA A 139 -5.00 11.30 10.26
C ALA A 139 -4.05 12.22 9.49
N SER A 140 -4.28 12.43 8.19
CA SER A 140 -3.48 13.34 7.36
C SER A 140 -3.54 14.79 7.82
N ILE A 141 -4.73 15.30 8.15
CA ILE A 141 -4.88 16.68 8.63
C ILE A 141 -4.18 16.84 9.99
N ALA A 142 -4.45 15.94 10.93
CA ALA A 142 -3.82 15.94 12.25
C ALA A 142 -2.29 15.81 12.16
N PHE A 143 -1.78 14.96 11.27
CA PHE A 143 -0.35 14.81 11.02
C PHE A 143 0.28 16.09 10.50
N GLN A 144 -0.35 16.74 9.51
CA GLN A 144 0.13 18.01 8.96
C GLN A 144 0.17 19.11 10.02
N ILE A 145 -0.84 19.18 10.89
CA ILE A 145 -0.87 20.11 12.04
C ILE A 145 0.33 19.86 12.96
N CYS A 146 0.56 18.60 13.35
CA CYS A 146 1.65 18.20 14.25
C CYS A 146 3.06 18.36 13.63
N LYS A 147 3.17 18.30 12.30
CA LYS A 147 4.42 18.47 11.56
C LYS A 147 4.68 19.94 11.18
N SER A 148 3.68 20.81 11.26
CA SER A 148 3.80 22.20 10.79
C SER A 148 4.98 22.93 11.47
N ASN A 149 5.68 23.78 10.71
CA ASN A 149 6.74 24.64 11.25
C ASN A 149 6.17 25.97 11.78
N THR A 150 4.95 25.92 12.34
CA THR A 150 4.20 27.10 12.80
C THR A 150 3.77 26.91 14.25
N SER A 151 3.30 27.97 14.90
CA SER A 151 2.71 27.91 16.25
C SER A 151 1.54 26.92 16.36
N LEU A 152 0.94 26.51 15.24
CA LEU A 152 -0.10 25.48 15.20
C LEU A 152 0.38 24.14 15.77
N LYS A 153 1.65 23.77 15.55
CA LYS A 153 2.23 22.53 16.07
C LYS A 153 2.31 22.56 17.60
N ASP A 154 2.81 23.65 18.16
CA ASP A 154 3.04 23.74 19.60
C ASP A 154 1.72 23.78 20.38
N VAL A 155 0.71 24.45 19.80
CA VAL A 155 -0.59 24.69 20.44
C VAL A 155 -1.58 23.56 20.19
N LEU A 156 -1.89 23.23 18.92
CA LEU A 156 -2.83 22.15 18.59
C LEU A 156 -2.15 20.79 18.52
N GLY A 157 -0.94 20.71 17.96
CA GLY A 157 -0.23 19.44 17.84
C GLY A 157 0.00 18.76 19.19
N SER A 158 0.31 19.51 20.24
CA SER A 158 0.44 18.96 21.60
C SER A 158 -0.87 18.33 22.11
N LYS A 159 -2.01 19.00 21.92
CA LYS A 159 -3.35 18.50 22.27
C LYS A 159 -3.76 17.27 21.45
N ILE A 160 -3.43 17.25 20.16
CA ILE A 160 -3.66 16.09 19.28
C ILE A 160 -2.89 14.87 19.78
N ILE A 161 -1.62 15.08 20.14
CA ILE A 161 -0.77 14.01 20.67
C ILE A 161 -1.31 13.50 22.02
N GLU A 162 -1.81 14.38 22.88
CA GLU A 162 -2.48 13.98 24.12
C GLU A 162 -3.74 13.15 23.86
N ALA A 163 -4.60 13.57 22.93
CA ALA A 163 -5.79 12.82 22.53
C ALA A 163 -5.44 11.42 21.98
N LEU A 164 -4.39 11.31 21.18
CA LEU A 164 -3.89 10.03 20.65
C LEU A 164 -3.34 9.11 21.76
N ARG A 165 -2.70 9.68 22.79
CA ARG A 165 -2.24 8.90 23.96
C ARG A 165 -3.41 8.40 24.79
N ALA A 166 -4.46 9.22 24.93
CA ALA A 166 -5.65 8.86 25.70
C ALA A 166 -6.49 7.77 25.01
N ASP A 167 -6.51 7.74 23.67
CA ASP A 167 -7.22 6.72 22.89
C ASP A 167 -6.35 6.16 21.74
N PRO A 168 -5.56 5.10 22.00
CA PRO A 168 -4.77 4.44 20.96
C PRO A 168 -5.61 3.79 19.85
N HIS A 169 -6.91 3.57 20.06
CA HIS A 169 -7.81 2.93 19.11
C HIS A 169 -8.62 3.92 18.27
N ILE A 170 -8.31 5.22 18.37
CA ILE A 170 -9.10 6.29 17.73
C ILE A 170 -9.31 6.07 16.23
N PHE A 171 -8.32 5.54 15.51
CA PHE A 171 -8.42 5.29 14.06
C PHE A 171 -9.32 4.10 13.70
N HIS A 172 -9.77 3.32 14.68
CA HIS A 172 -10.81 2.28 14.51
C HIS A 172 -12.23 2.82 14.79
N THR A 173 -12.35 4.05 15.27
CA THR A 173 -13.64 4.71 15.49
C THR A 173 -14.19 5.33 14.20
N PRO A 174 -15.49 5.63 14.11
CA PRO A 174 -16.06 6.34 12.98
C PRO A 174 -15.34 7.67 12.69
N PHE A 175 -15.29 8.04 11.41
CA PHE A 175 -14.71 9.28 10.91
C PHE A 175 -15.13 10.54 11.71
N GLU A 176 -16.40 10.62 12.11
CA GLU A 176 -16.96 11.71 12.92
C GLU A 176 -16.28 11.82 14.29
N ASN A 177 -16.06 10.67 14.94
CA ASN A 177 -15.39 10.63 16.22
C ASN A 177 -13.91 11.00 16.08
N GLN A 178 -13.24 10.52 15.04
CA GLN A 178 -11.86 10.90 14.76
C GLN A 178 -11.74 12.42 14.56
N PHE A 179 -12.56 13.01 13.69
CA PHE A 179 -12.52 14.45 13.42
C PHE A 179 -12.84 15.26 14.69
N ARG A 180 -13.86 14.85 15.44
CA ARG A 180 -14.21 15.51 16.70
C ARG A 180 -13.06 15.48 17.69
N LYS A 181 -12.47 14.31 17.95
CA LYS A 181 -11.45 14.11 18.98
C LYS A 181 -10.08 14.68 18.61
N LEU A 182 -9.70 14.58 17.34
CA LEU A 182 -8.38 15.00 16.87
C LEU A 182 -8.35 16.42 16.30
N ILE A 183 -9.48 16.99 15.89
CA ILE A 183 -9.52 18.33 15.30
C ILE A 183 -10.42 19.24 16.11
N SER A 184 -11.72 18.94 16.21
CA SER A 184 -12.72 19.86 16.78
C SER A 184 -12.47 20.16 18.27
N GLU A 185 -12.36 19.14 19.12
CA GLU A 185 -12.15 19.30 20.57
C GLU A 185 -10.85 20.07 20.87
N PRO A 186 -9.68 19.71 20.29
CA PRO A 186 -8.46 20.51 20.43
C PRO A 186 -8.63 21.98 20.02
N CYS A 187 -9.40 22.24 18.95
CA CYS A 187 -9.67 23.60 18.50
C CYS A 187 -10.53 24.41 19.48
N LEU A 188 -11.49 23.76 20.15
CA LEU A 188 -12.40 24.38 21.11
C LEU A 188 -11.76 24.69 22.46
N GLU A 189 -10.63 24.06 22.78
CA GLU A 189 -9.88 24.33 24.01
C GLU A 189 -9.09 25.64 23.97
N LEU A 190 -8.90 26.22 22.78
CA LEU A 190 -8.14 27.45 22.62
C LEU A 190 -9.01 28.70 22.77
N ASP A 191 -8.38 29.76 23.28
CA ASP A 191 -9.02 31.06 23.37
C ASP A 191 -9.07 31.75 21.99
N PRO A 192 -10.09 32.59 21.72
CA PRO A 192 -10.22 33.27 20.42
C PRO A 192 -8.99 34.10 20.02
N GLU A 193 -8.33 34.75 20.99
CA GLU A 193 -7.12 35.58 20.74
C GLU A 193 -5.89 34.75 20.33
N GLU A 194 -5.80 33.50 20.80
CA GLU A 194 -4.75 32.57 20.37
C GLU A 194 -4.97 32.19 18.91
N TRP A 195 -6.21 31.90 18.56
CA TRP A 195 -6.62 31.50 17.21
C TRP A 195 -6.37 32.56 16.13
N GLU A 196 -6.51 33.85 16.45
CA GLU A 196 -6.24 34.93 15.48
C GLU A 196 -4.82 34.89 14.90
N LYS A 197 -3.88 34.28 15.62
CA LYS A 197 -2.46 34.18 15.25
C LYS A 197 -2.10 32.83 14.62
N LEU A 198 -3.04 31.89 14.55
CA LEU A 198 -2.80 30.54 14.06
C LEU A 198 -3.21 30.38 12.58
N PRO A 199 -2.48 29.54 11.81
CA PRO A 199 -2.97 29.06 10.54
C PRO A 199 -4.32 28.35 10.70
N ASN A 200 -5.29 28.65 9.84
CA ASN A 200 -6.66 28.16 9.98
C ASN A 200 -7.31 27.67 8.67
N LEU A 201 -6.58 27.72 7.55
CA LEU A 201 -7.06 27.25 6.24
C LEU A 201 -6.86 25.74 6.08
N ILE A 202 -7.94 25.02 5.78
CA ILE A 202 -7.91 23.65 5.28
C ILE A 202 -8.32 23.65 3.81
N VAL A 203 -7.43 23.14 2.96
CA VAL A 203 -7.72 22.95 1.53
C VAL A 203 -8.11 21.50 1.26
N ILE A 204 -9.26 21.30 0.63
CA ILE A 204 -9.78 19.99 0.23
C ILE A 204 -9.98 20.03 -1.27
N ASP A 205 -9.12 19.34 -2.02
CA ASP A 205 -9.23 19.26 -3.48
C ASP A 205 -9.70 17.89 -3.95
N GLY A 206 -10.56 17.88 -4.96
CA GLY A 206 -11.07 16.66 -5.58
C GLY A 206 -12.05 15.91 -4.70
N LEU A 207 -12.96 16.56 -3.96
CA LEU A 207 -13.92 15.84 -3.12
C LEU A 207 -14.75 14.81 -3.92
N ASP A 208 -15.06 15.11 -5.19
CA ASP A 208 -15.70 14.17 -6.13
C ASP A 208 -14.84 12.93 -6.46
N GLU A 209 -13.55 12.99 -6.20
CA GLU A 209 -12.62 11.87 -6.37
C GLU A 209 -12.62 10.90 -5.18
N CYS A 210 -13.29 11.23 -4.07
CA CYS A 210 -13.62 10.27 -3.01
C CYS A 210 -14.66 9.27 -3.53
N ILE A 211 -14.30 7.99 -3.66
CA ILE A 211 -15.11 6.97 -4.36
C ILE A 211 -16.51 6.79 -3.76
N ASN A 212 -16.63 6.90 -2.44
CA ASN A 212 -17.88 6.67 -1.74
C ASN A 212 -18.68 7.99 -1.61
N ALA A 213 -19.82 8.08 -2.29
CA ALA A 213 -20.70 9.26 -2.27
C ALA A 213 -21.17 9.64 -0.86
N GLN A 214 -21.54 8.67 -0.02
CA GLN A 214 -21.93 8.92 1.37
C GLN A 214 -20.79 9.53 2.18
N SER A 215 -19.54 9.18 1.88
CA SER A 215 -18.36 9.75 2.52
C SER A 215 -18.19 11.22 2.15
N GLN A 216 -18.46 11.60 0.89
CA GLN A 216 -18.46 13.00 0.48
C GLN A 216 -19.48 13.82 1.29
N GLU A 217 -20.71 13.32 1.43
CA GLU A 217 -21.77 13.96 2.23
C GLU A 217 -21.38 14.05 3.71
N ARG A 218 -20.83 12.99 4.30
CA ARG A 218 -20.39 12.95 5.70
C ARG A 218 -19.32 13.99 6.01
N LEU A 219 -18.33 14.16 5.12
CA LEU A 219 -17.31 15.19 5.28
C LEU A 219 -17.93 16.59 5.27
N LEU A 220 -18.84 16.88 4.33
CA LEU A 220 -19.52 18.17 4.28
C LEU A 220 -20.44 18.41 5.48
N ALA A 221 -21.09 17.35 5.99
CA ALA A 221 -21.91 17.43 7.20
C ALA A 221 -21.09 17.79 8.44
N ILE A 222 -19.90 17.20 8.61
CA ILE A 222 -18.99 17.59 9.69
C ILE A 222 -18.50 19.02 9.52
N ILE A 223 -18.06 19.40 8.31
CA ILE A 223 -17.59 20.76 8.05
C ILE A 223 -18.68 21.75 8.45
N ARG A 224 -19.93 21.52 8.01
CA ARG A 224 -21.10 22.30 8.40
C ARG A 224 -21.24 22.37 9.92
N GLU A 225 -21.29 21.21 10.59
CA GLU A 225 -21.48 21.12 12.05
C GLU A 225 -20.47 21.97 12.81
N VAL A 226 -19.19 21.89 12.45
CA VAL A 226 -18.13 22.58 13.20
C VAL A 226 -18.05 24.07 12.92
N VAL A 227 -18.53 24.54 11.76
CA VAL A 227 -18.55 25.97 11.42
C VAL A 227 -19.87 26.66 11.80
N THR A 228 -20.96 25.91 12.03
CA THR A 228 -22.27 26.45 12.47
C THR A 228 -22.62 26.14 13.92
N ALA A 229 -21.78 25.39 14.64
CA ALA A 229 -21.95 25.14 16.06
C ALA A 229 -22.12 26.44 16.87
N PHE A 230 -22.76 26.34 18.05
CA PHE A 230 -22.91 27.48 18.96
C PHE A 230 -21.58 28.16 19.28
N ARG A 231 -20.50 27.37 19.41
CA ARG A 231 -19.12 27.83 19.43
C ARG A 231 -18.40 27.28 18.18
N PRO A 232 -18.39 28.01 17.05
CA PRO A 232 -17.71 27.57 15.84
C PRO A 232 -16.20 27.45 16.06
N ILE A 233 -15.58 26.39 15.52
CA ILE A 233 -14.11 26.36 15.43
C ILE A 233 -13.67 27.37 14.36
N PRO A 234 -12.57 28.12 14.54
CA PRO A 234 -12.18 29.21 13.64
C PRO A 234 -11.41 28.74 12.39
N LEU A 235 -11.64 27.50 11.94
CA LEU A 235 -11.11 26.96 10.68
C LEU A 235 -11.93 27.45 9.48
N ILE A 236 -11.27 27.67 8.36
CA ILE A 236 -11.91 27.96 7.07
C ILE A 236 -11.57 26.88 6.06
N PHE A 237 -12.52 26.56 5.19
CA PHE A 237 -12.41 25.42 4.28
C PHE A 237 -12.51 25.87 2.82
N LEU A 238 -11.50 25.57 2.03
CA LEU A 238 -11.58 25.65 0.56
C LEU A 238 -11.87 24.26 0.04
N VAL A 239 -13.07 24.03 -0.47
CA VAL A 239 -13.47 22.75 -1.07
C VAL A 239 -13.51 22.90 -2.58
N CYS A 240 -12.74 22.08 -3.30
CA CYS A 240 -12.73 22.03 -4.75
C CYS A 240 -13.32 20.70 -5.23
N SER A 241 -14.32 20.73 -6.11
CA SER A 241 -14.92 19.50 -6.64
C SER A 241 -15.65 19.68 -7.97
N ARG A 242 -16.07 18.57 -8.59
CA ARG A 242 -17.17 18.59 -9.55
C ARG A 242 -18.49 18.82 -8.83
N PRO A 243 -19.49 19.39 -9.51
CA PRO A 243 -20.79 19.66 -8.90
C PRO A 243 -21.71 18.43 -9.03
N GLU A 244 -21.25 17.29 -8.51
CA GLU A 244 -22.01 16.05 -8.48
C GLU A 244 -23.26 16.20 -7.57
N PRO A 245 -24.39 15.53 -7.88
CA PRO A 245 -25.67 15.77 -7.20
C PRO A 245 -25.61 15.70 -5.67
N GLN A 246 -24.86 14.74 -5.12
CA GLN A 246 -24.70 14.56 -3.68
C GLN A 246 -23.91 15.71 -3.01
N ILE A 247 -22.89 16.24 -3.70
CA ILE A 247 -22.10 17.38 -3.19
C ILE A 247 -22.95 18.65 -3.25
N ARG A 248 -23.67 18.88 -4.36
CA ARG A 248 -24.64 19.98 -4.49
C ARG A 248 -25.68 19.92 -3.37
N GLY A 249 -26.35 18.79 -3.21
CA GLY A 249 -27.38 18.60 -2.21
C GLY A 249 -26.89 18.82 -0.78
N ALA A 250 -25.65 18.43 -0.46
CA ALA A 250 -25.04 18.70 0.83
C ALA A 250 -24.78 20.20 1.07
N PHE A 251 -24.36 20.94 0.03
CA PHE A 251 -24.16 22.39 0.11
C PHE A 251 -25.45 23.21 0.06
N ASP A 252 -26.55 22.66 -0.47
CA ASP A 252 -27.87 23.29 -0.50
C ASP A 252 -28.57 23.29 0.88
N HIS A 253 -27.93 22.74 1.91
CA HIS A 253 -28.45 22.74 3.27
C HIS A 253 -28.58 24.17 3.83
N GLU A 254 -29.66 24.46 4.57
CA GLU A 254 -30.00 25.81 5.05
C GLU A 254 -28.88 26.46 5.88
N ASP A 255 -28.19 25.68 6.72
CA ASP A 255 -27.06 26.13 7.54
C ASP A 255 -25.88 26.69 6.73
N PHE A 256 -25.71 26.32 5.46
CA PHE A 256 -24.63 26.83 4.62
C PHE A 256 -24.92 28.22 4.03
N VAL A 257 -26.20 28.62 3.94
CA VAL A 257 -26.64 29.82 3.19
C VAL A 257 -25.89 31.09 3.60
N ALA A 258 -25.58 31.27 4.89
CA ALA A 258 -24.93 32.47 5.40
C ALA A 258 -23.39 32.41 5.38
N ILE A 259 -22.81 31.23 5.20
CA ILE A 259 -21.38 30.95 5.46
C ILE A 259 -20.64 30.33 4.27
N LEU A 260 -21.35 30.05 3.17
CA LEU A 260 -20.81 29.41 1.98
C LEU A 260 -20.65 30.40 0.83
N GLY A 261 -19.42 30.52 0.33
CA GLY A 261 -19.10 31.23 -0.90
C GLY A 261 -19.03 30.24 -2.06
N TYR A 262 -19.57 30.62 -3.22
CA TYR A 262 -19.53 29.80 -4.43
C TYR A 262 -18.63 30.47 -5.46
N LEU A 263 -17.72 29.70 -6.05
CA LEU A 263 -16.98 30.11 -7.24
C LEU A 263 -17.11 29.03 -8.30
N VAL A 264 -17.58 29.42 -9.48
CA VAL A 264 -17.77 28.51 -10.60
C VAL A 264 -16.63 28.70 -11.58
N LEU A 265 -15.98 27.60 -11.95
CA LEU A 265 -15.03 27.53 -13.06
C LEU A 265 -15.73 27.33 -14.42
N GLU A 266 -16.95 27.85 -14.58
CA GLU A 266 -17.75 27.83 -15.82
C GLU A 266 -17.85 29.22 -16.48
N SER A 267 -17.31 29.31 -17.70
CA SER A 267 -17.90 29.88 -18.92
C SER A 267 -18.79 31.15 -18.96
N SER A 268 -18.66 32.18 -18.12
CA SER A 268 -19.33 33.46 -18.47
C SER A 268 -18.59 34.29 -19.53
N ASP A 269 -17.29 34.04 -19.75
CA ASP A 269 -16.55 34.61 -20.88
C ASP A 269 -15.76 33.50 -21.63
N MET A 270 -16.40 32.94 -22.66
CA MET A 270 -15.76 32.08 -23.64
C MET A 270 -14.48 32.72 -24.19
N GLY A 271 -14.48 34.04 -24.40
CA GLY A 271 -13.33 34.78 -24.90
C GLY A 271 -12.15 34.73 -23.94
N HIS A 272 -12.37 34.93 -22.63
CA HIS A 272 -11.30 34.88 -21.64
C HIS A 272 -10.66 33.49 -21.53
N ARG A 273 -11.46 32.40 -21.60
CA ARG A 273 -10.92 31.04 -21.56
C ARG A 273 -10.07 30.72 -22.77
N ASP A 274 -10.56 31.07 -23.96
CA ASP A 274 -9.84 30.87 -25.21
C ASP A 274 -8.52 31.65 -25.24
N ILE A 275 -8.51 32.87 -24.70
CA ILE A 275 -7.29 33.68 -24.53
C ILE A 275 -6.28 32.95 -23.65
N ILE A 276 -6.72 32.39 -22.51
CA ILE A 276 -5.82 31.65 -21.62
C ILE A 276 -5.27 30.39 -22.29
N LEU A 277 -6.13 29.56 -22.91
CA LEU A 277 -5.71 28.35 -23.61
C LEU A 277 -4.74 28.67 -24.75
N LYS A 278 -5.03 29.73 -25.51
CA LYS A 278 -4.17 30.25 -26.57
C LYS A 278 -2.81 30.67 -26.02
N ARG A 279 -2.79 31.37 -24.88
CA ARG A 279 -1.53 31.79 -24.26
C ARG A 279 -0.70 30.58 -23.82
N TYR A 280 -1.32 29.62 -23.14
CA TYR A 280 -0.69 28.37 -22.73
C TYR A 280 -0.08 27.63 -23.93
N LEU A 281 -0.86 27.43 -25.00
CA LEU A 281 -0.39 26.77 -26.22
C LEU A 281 0.81 27.50 -26.85
N LEU A 282 0.75 28.83 -26.99
CA LEU A 282 1.83 29.62 -27.57
C LEU A 282 3.13 29.51 -26.76
N ASP A 283 3.04 29.59 -25.43
CA ASP A 283 4.21 29.51 -24.57
C ASP A 283 4.80 28.09 -24.59
N HIS A 284 3.97 27.04 -24.58
CA HIS A 284 4.45 25.67 -24.68
C HIS A 284 4.98 25.29 -26.07
N PHE A 285 4.40 25.79 -27.17
CA PHE A 285 4.97 25.60 -28.50
C PHE A 285 6.35 26.25 -28.64
N ARG A 286 6.58 27.41 -28.00
CA ARG A 286 7.92 28.03 -27.93
C ARG A 286 8.92 27.16 -27.15
N ILE A 287 8.48 26.52 -26.08
CA ILE A 287 9.31 25.55 -25.32
C ILE A 287 9.64 24.36 -26.22
N LEU A 288 8.65 23.79 -26.92
CA LEU A 288 8.86 22.68 -27.85
C LEU A 288 9.84 23.04 -28.96
N GLN A 289 9.74 24.23 -29.56
CA GLN A 289 10.68 24.71 -30.57
C GLN A 289 12.12 24.77 -30.06
N LYS A 290 12.33 25.21 -28.81
CA LYS A 290 13.66 25.25 -28.19
C LYS A 290 14.18 23.85 -27.87
N LYS A 291 13.31 22.97 -27.39
CA LYS A 291 13.62 21.60 -26.95
C LYS A 291 13.93 20.68 -28.14
N HIS A 292 13.09 20.67 -29.17
CA HIS A 292 13.14 19.72 -30.28
C HIS A 292 13.97 20.24 -31.45
N ARG A 293 15.01 19.49 -31.83
CA ARG A 293 15.86 19.85 -32.98
C ARG A 293 15.08 19.95 -34.29
N ALA A 294 14.09 19.08 -34.48
CA ALA A 294 13.22 19.04 -35.67
C ALA A 294 12.44 20.35 -35.89
N LEU A 295 12.20 21.13 -34.83
CA LEU A 295 11.45 22.39 -34.89
C LEU A 295 12.35 23.63 -35.04
N ARG A 296 13.68 23.50 -35.05
CA ARG A 296 14.60 24.65 -35.14
C ARG A 296 14.58 25.36 -36.49
N HIS A 297 14.17 24.64 -37.54
CA HIS A 297 14.06 25.17 -38.90
C HIS A 297 12.67 25.74 -39.19
N GLU A 298 11.72 25.54 -38.28
CA GLU A 298 10.39 26.13 -38.38
C GLU A 298 10.46 27.63 -38.14
N GLY A 299 9.54 28.38 -38.77
CA GLY A 299 9.45 29.82 -38.56
C GLY A 299 9.08 30.15 -37.10
N ALA A 300 9.43 31.35 -36.64
CA ALA A 300 9.11 31.85 -35.28
C ALA A 300 7.60 31.85 -34.95
N LEU A 301 6.75 31.70 -35.97
CA LEU A 301 5.30 31.65 -35.87
C LEU A 301 4.74 30.22 -35.80
N TRP A 302 5.54 29.17 -35.91
CA TRP A 302 5.04 27.79 -35.84
C TRP A 302 4.33 27.53 -34.49
N PRO A 303 3.18 26.83 -34.49
CA PRO A 303 2.54 26.13 -35.62
C PRO A 303 1.61 26.97 -36.51
N GLY A 304 1.60 28.29 -36.35
CA GLY A 304 0.71 29.22 -37.03
C GLY A 304 -0.55 29.53 -36.22
N GLY A 305 -1.13 30.71 -36.44
CA GLY A 305 -2.31 31.18 -35.70
C GLY A 305 -3.53 30.28 -35.90
N ASP A 306 -3.71 29.73 -37.11
CA ASP A 306 -4.86 28.88 -37.44
C ASP A 306 -4.83 27.54 -36.71
N ALA A 307 -3.65 26.92 -36.59
CA ALA A 307 -3.46 25.69 -35.82
C ALA A 307 -3.79 25.91 -34.34
N VAL A 308 -3.29 27.00 -33.75
CA VAL A 308 -3.56 27.35 -32.35
C VAL A 308 -5.05 27.62 -32.13
N ASN A 309 -5.68 28.46 -32.98
CA ASN A 309 -7.10 28.76 -32.87
C ASN A 309 -7.96 27.50 -33.01
N ARG A 310 -7.55 26.55 -33.87
CA ARG A 310 -8.25 25.27 -34.01
C ARG A 310 -8.12 24.40 -32.76
N LEU A 311 -6.94 24.29 -32.16
CA LEU A 311 -6.75 23.54 -30.91
C LEU A 311 -7.56 24.15 -29.76
N VAL A 312 -7.63 25.48 -29.68
CA VAL A 312 -8.47 26.18 -28.70
C VAL A 312 -9.95 25.83 -28.91
N LYS A 313 -10.43 25.88 -30.16
CA LYS A 313 -11.80 25.48 -30.51
C LYS A 313 -12.10 24.02 -30.16
N LEU A 314 -11.17 23.11 -30.41
CA LEU A 314 -11.32 21.69 -30.06
C LEU A 314 -11.31 21.47 -28.54
N ALA A 315 -10.53 22.25 -27.80
CA ALA A 315 -10.44 22.11 -26.35
C ALA A 315 -11.74 22.48 -25.64
N ASP A 316 -12.55 23.36 -26.22
CA ASP A 316 -13.82 23.85 -25.64
C ASP A 316 -13.71 24.23 -24.16
N GLY A 317 -12.64 24.94 -23.80
CA GLY A 317 -12.34 25.36 -22.43
C GLY A 317 -11.71 24.31 -21.51
N GLN A 318 -11.43 23.09 -21.99
CA GLN A 318 -10.82 22.00 -21.21
C GLN A 318 -9.28 22.08 -21.23
N PHE A 319 -8.65 22.47 -20.11
CA PHE A 319 -7.19 22.51 -20.03
C PHE A 319 -6.55 21.14 -20.17
N THR A 320 -7.18 20.07 -19.66
CA THR A 320 -6.67 18.71 -19.82
C THR A 320 -6.45 18.36 -21.29
N PHE A 321 -7.30 18.84 -22.21
CA PHE A 321 -7.10 18.64 -23.64
C PHE A 321 -5.78 19.26 -24.11
N VAL A 322 -5.57 20.57 -23.90
CA VAL A 322 -4.35 21.26 -24.39
C VAL A 322 -3.08 20.75 -23.71
N VAL A 323 -3.15 20.41 -22.42
CA VAL A 323 -2.04 19.80 -21.68
C VAL A 323 -1.68 18.44 -22.30
N THR A 324 -2.68 17.60 -22.56
CA THR A 324 -2.48 16.27 -23.16
C THR A 324 -1.95 16.39 -24.59
N VAL A 325 -2.43 17.36 -25.39
CA VAL A 325 -1.92 17.66 -26.74
C VAL A 325 -0.45 18.04 -26.70
N ILE A 326 -0.06 18.99 -25.83
CA ILE A 326 1.34 19.40 -25.70
C ILE A 326 2.22 18.23 -25.29
N LYS A 327 1.81 17.42 -24.30
CA LYS A 327 2.55 16.22 -23.91
C LYS A 327 2.65 15.21 -25.04
N TYR A 328 1.56 14.97 -25.77
CA TYR A 328 1.55 14.04 -26.90
C TYR A 328 2.51 14.46 -28.01
N ILE A 329 2.64 15.76 -28.27
CA ILE A 329 3.59 16.31 -29.25
C ILE A 329 5.03 16.24 -28.71
N ASP A 330 5.22 16.34 -27.40
CA ASP A 330 6.51 16.35 -26.72
C ASP A 330 7.15 14.96 -26.59
N THR A 331 7.36 14.27 -27.71
CA THR A 331 8.04 12.97 -27.75
C THR A 331 9.37 13.04 -28.49
N GLY A 332 10.31 12.15 -28.12
CA GLY A 332 11.57 11.96 -28.84
C GLY A 332 11.48 11.01 -30.04
N ASP A 333 10.41 10.22 -30.12
CA ASP A 333 10.33 9.07 -31.05
C ASP A 333 9.72 9.41 -32.41
N ASP A 334 8.99 10.52 -32.52
CA ASP A 334 8.27 10.95 -33.72
C ASP A 334 8.54 12.44 -34.00
N GLN A 335 8.25 12.90 -35.23
CA GLN A 335 8.31 14.33 -35.53
C GLN A 335 7.14 15.09 -34.87
N PRO A 336 7.41 16.15 -34.09
CA PRO A 336 6.37 16.96 -33.48
C PRO A 336 5.36 17.53 -34.49
N GLN A 337 5.80 17.84 -35.71
CA GLN A 337 4.95 18.32 -36.79
C GLN A 337 3.89 17.30 -37.20
N ASP A 338 4.26 16.03 -37.37
CA ASP A 338 3.36 14.96 -37.80
C ASP A 338 2.30 14.65 -36.74
N ARG A 339 2.72 14.67 -35.46
CA ARG A 339 1.80 14.51 -34.32
C ARG A 339 0.82 15.66 -34.19
N LEU A 340 1.29 16.89 -34.35
CA LEU A 340 0.40 18.05 -34.39
C LEU A 340 -0.60 17.93 -35.55
N ASN A 341 -0.13 17.58 -36.75
CA ASN A 341 -0.99 17.41 -37.92
C ASN A 341 -2.04 16.30 -37.72
N THR A 342 -1.69 15.25 -36.98
CA THR A 342 -2.62 14.16 -36.62
C THR A 342 -3.74 14.66 -35.72
N ILE A 343 -3.43 15.44 -34.68
CA ILE A 343 -4.45 16.05 -33.81
C ILE A 343 -5.29 17.06 -34.59
N LEU A 344 -4.67 17.87 -35.45
CA LEU A 344 -5.36 18.75 -36.38
C LEU A 344 -6.12 17.99 -37.48
N ARG A 345 -6.20 16.66 -37.51
CA ARG A 345 -7.14 15.94 -38.40
C ARG A 345 -8.37 15.44 -37.67
N ILE A 346 -8.39 15.52 -36.34
CA ILE A 346 -9.57 15.21 -35.53
C ILE A 346 -10.72 16.13 -35.99
N ARG A 347 -11.81 15.50 -36.43
CA ARG A 347 -13.07 16.17 -36.77
C ARG A 347 -13.94 16.14 -35.53
N GLY A 348 -14.31 17.30 -34.99
CA GLY A 348 -15.22 17.42 -33.85
C GLY A 348 -16.70 17.19 -34.22
N GLU A 349 -16.95 16.49 -35.32
CA GLU A 349 -18.27 16.29 -35.93
C GLU A 349 -18.49 14.78 -36.07
N GLY A 350 -18.81 14.13 -34.95
CA GLY A 350 -19.19 12.72 -34.88
C GLY A 350 -20.15 12.54 -33.72
N GLU A 351 -21.22 11.79 -33.96
CA GLU A 351 -22.37 11.49 -33.10
C GLU A 351 -21.97 10.88 -31.75
N SER A 352 -21.41 11.67 -30.85
CA SER A 352 -21.19 11.28 -29.46
C SER A 352 -21.94 12.26 -28.57
N ASP A 353 -22.88 11.74 -27.77
CA ASP A 353 -23.57 12.48 -26.71
C ASP A 353 -22.64 12.84 -25.53
N SER A 354 -21.34 12.54 -25.62
CA SER A 354 -20.36 12.82 -24.58
C SER A 354 -20.05 14.32 -24.48
N PRO A 355 -20.13 14.94 -23.29
CA PRO A 355 -19.68 16.32 -23.07
C PRO A 355 -18.15 16.47 -23.21
N TYR A 356 -17.42 15.37 -23.41
CA TYR A 356 -15.96 15.31 -23.56
C TYR A 356 -15.52 14.82 -24.96
N SER A 357 -16.38 14.93 -25.97
CA SER A 357 -16.17 14.34 -27.30
C SER A 357 -14.78 14.60 -27.92
N ALA A 358 -14.27 15.84 -27.86
CA ALA A 358 -12.94 16.17 -28.37
C ALA A 358 -11.81 15.49 -27.58
N LEU A 359 -11.96 15.39 -26.25
CA LEU A 359 -11.00 14.73 -25.37
C LEU A 359 -11.04 13.21 -25.56
N ASP A 360 -12.23 12.63 -25.75
CA ASP A 360 -12.42 11.21 -26.06
C ASP A 360 -11.76 10.85 -27.40
N LEU A 361 -11.94 11.67 -28.43
CA LEU A 361 -11.26 11.52 -29.72
C LEU A 361 -9.73 11.61 -29.58
N LEU A 362 -9.22 12.51 -28.72
CA LEU A 362 -7.79 12.58 -28.45
C LEU A 362 -7.28 11.29 -27.77
N TYR A 363 -8.01 10.74 -26.80
CA TYR A 363 -7.64 9.46 -26.17
C TYR A 363 -7.66 8.29 -27.16
N HIS A 364 -8.67 8.19 -28.02
CA HIS A 364 -8.69 7.22 -29.12
C HIS A 364 -7.47 7.37 -30.03
N GLN A 365 -7.12 8.61 -30.39
CA GLN A 365 -5.96 8.87 -31.23
C GLN A 365 -4.65 8.47 -30.54
N ILE A 366 -4.53 8.66 -29.23
CA ILE A 366 -3.36 8.25 -28.45
C ILE A 366 -3.26 6.72 -28.40
N LEU A 367 -4.36 6.05 -28.05
CA LEU A 367 -4.40 4.59 -27.91
C LEU A 367 -4.20 3.87 -29.25
N SER A 368 -4.66 4.44 -30.37
CA SER A 368 -4.41 3.88 -31.70
C SER A 368 -2.93 3.88 -32.12
N THR A 369 -2.06 4.61 -31.41
CA THR A 369 -0.61 4.57 -31.64
C THR A 369 0.07 3.38 -30.98
N CYS A 370 -0.59 2.66 -30.07
CA CYS A 370 -0.04 1.50 -29.39
C CYS A 370 0.06 0.31 -30.35
N SER A 371 1.26 -0.28 -30.45
CA SER A 371 1.43 -1.62 -31.00
C SER A 371 1.03 -2.67 -29.95
N GLU A 372 0.59 -3.84 -30.39
CA GLU A 372 0.25 -4.96 -29.47
C GLU A 372 -0.81 -4.59 -28.42
N TRP A 373 -1.96 -4.08 -28.88
CA TRP A 373 -3.07 -3.61 -28.04
C TRP A 373 -3.43 -4.58 -26.91
N GLU A 374 -3.48 -5.89 -27.16
CA GLU A 374 -3.80 -6.90 -26.13
C GLU A 374 -2.90 -6.84 -24.89
N LYS A 375 -1.59 -6.59 -25.08
CA LYS A 375 -0.65 -6.44 -23.96
C LYS A 375 -0.86 -5.11 -23.25
N VAL A 376 -1.00 -4.02 -24.00
CA VAL A 376 -1.28 -2.69 -23.42
C VAL A 376 -2.59 -2.72 -22.62
N TYR A 377 -3.63 -3.35 -23.16
CA TYR A 377 -4.91 -3.56 -22.53
C TYR A 377 -4.77 -4.28 -21.19
N SER A 378 -4.01 -5.38 -21.13
CA SER A 378 -3.77 -6.08 -19.86
C SER A 378 -3.07 -5.22 -18.80
N ILE A 379 -2.13 -4.35 -19.20
CA ILE A 379 -1.49 -3.39 -18.30
C ILE A 379 -2.49 -2.33 -17.85
N LEU A 380 -3.26 -1.74 -18.77
CA LEU A 380 -4.26 -0.72 -18.45
C LEU A 380 -5.33 -1.27 -17.52
N ARG A 381 -5.77 -2.53 -17.67
CA ARG A 381 -6.70 -3.21 -16.74
C ARG A 381 -6.15 -3.22 -15.31
N LEU A 382 -4.87 -3.55 -15.12
CA LEU A 382 -4.24 -3.48 -13.79
C LEU A 382 -4.20 -2.05 -13.24
N LEU A 383 -3.89 -1.06 -14.08
CA LEU A 383 -3.80 0.34 -13.67
C LEU A 383 -5.16 0.95 -13.31
N VAL A 384 -6.24 0.60 -14.01
CA VAL A 384 -7.60 1.07 -13.68
C VAL A 384 -8.24 0.34 -12.50
N THR A 385 -7.73 -0.83 -12.11
CA THR A 385 -8.27 -1.64 -11.01
C THR A 385 -7.72 -1.17 -9.65
N PRO A 386 -8.57 -0.69 -8.71
CA PRO A 386 -8.21 -0.39 -7.34
C PRO A 386 -7.57 -1.59 -6.61
N HIS A 387 -6.42 -1.38 -5.98
CA HIS A 387 -5.69 -2.36 -5.14
C HIS A 387 -6.50 -2.77 -3.89
N GLU A 388 -7.43 -1.91 -3.42
CA GLU A 388 -8.33 -2.19 -2.28
C GLU A 388 -9.26 -3.41 -2.46
N THR A 389 -9.27 -4.04 -3.64
CA THR A 389 -10.15 -5.19 -3.89
C THR A 389 -9.82 -6.44 -3.04
N ALA A 390 -8.74 -6.46 -2.24
CA ALA A 390 -8.49 -7.57 -1.32
C ALA A 390 -8.08 -7.07 0.07
N GLY A 391 -8.98 -7.21 1.05
CA GLY A 391 -8.73 -7.00 2.48
C GLY A 391 -7.62 -7.91 3.06
N LEU A 392 -6.39 -7.67 2.64
CA LEU A 392 -5.12 -8.21 3.10
C LEU A 392 -4.21 -6.99 3.20
N HIS A 393 -4.18 -6.35 4.36
CA HIS A 393 -3.26 -5.27 4.68
C HIS A 393 -1.82 -5.82 4.73
N LEU A 394 -1.22 -6.02 3.56
CA LEU A 394 0.20 -6.33 3.42
C LEU A 394 0.79 -5.28 2.47
N GLU A 395 0.99 -4.08 2.99
CA GLU A 395 1.47 -2.87 2.27
C GLU A 395 2.95 -2.95 1.83
N ARG A 396 3.53 -4.16 1.76
CA ARG A 396 4.96 -4.34 1.47
C ARG A 396 5.31 -4.31 -0.02
N ILE A 397 4.34 -4.53 -0.92
CA ILE A 397 4.59 -4.61 -2.37
C ILE A 397 3.75 -3.62 -3.16
N SER A 398 4.42 -2.87 -4.04
CA SER A 398 3.80 -2.04 -5.06
C SER A 398 3.55 -2.86 -6.34
N TRP A 399 2.29 -3.24 -6.59
CA TRP A 399 1.91 -4.07 -7.76
C TRP A 399 1.89 -3.31 -9.09
N ARG A 400 2.14 -2.01 -9.08
CA ARG A 400 2.02 -1.13 -10.24
C ARG A 400 3.35 -0.56 -10.73
N THR A 401 4.47 -1.15 -10.30
CA THR A 401 5.79 -0.79 -10.83
C THR A 401 6.03 -1.51 -12.17
N PRO A 402 6.87 -0.97 -13.06
CA PRO A 402 7.26 -1.68 -14.28
C PRO A 402 7.76 -3.10 -14.01
N ALA A 403 8.62 -3.30 -12.99
CA ALA A 403 9.12 -4.61 -12.60
C ALA A 403 7.99 -5.57 -12.19
N MET A 404 7.07 -5.11 -11.33
CA MET A 404 6.03 -5.97 -10.79
C MET A 404 4.95 -6.31 -11.84
N ILE A 405 4.60 -5.36 -12.71
CA ILE A 405 3.68 -5.61 -13.84
C ILE A 405 4.32 -6.60 -14.83
N THR A 406 5.62 -6.48 -15.09
CA THR A 406 6.36 -7.43 -15.94
C THR A 406 6.23 -8.85 -15.40
N LEU A 407 6.40 -9.02 -14.09
CA LEU A 407 6.26 -10.32 -13.43
C LEU A 407 4.80 -10.84 -13.42
N LEU A 408 3.84 -9.98 -13.08
CA LEU A 408 2.41 -10.34 -13.01
C LEU A 408 1.86 -10.81 -14.36
N LEU A 409 2.21 -10.11 -15.44
CA LEU A 409 1.73 -10.40 -16.79
C LEU A 409 2.67 -11.30 -17.59
N ASN A 410 3.76 -11.76 -16.98
CA ASN A 410 4.77 -12.62 -17.61
C ASN A 410 5.36 -12.02 -18.90
N PHE A 411 5.70 -10.73 -18.86
CA PHE A 411 6.39 -10.04 -19.93
C PHE A 411 7.90 -10.16 -19.80
N ARG A 412 8.62 -9.80 -20.87
CA ARG A 412 10.08 -9.70 -20.86
C ARG A 412 10.53 -8.41 -20.17
N GLU A 413 11.73 -8.43 -19.61
CA GLU A 413 12.37 -7.24 -19.06
C GLU A 413 12.40 -6.10 -20.09
N GLY A 414 12.00 -4.89 -19.68
CA GLY A 414 11.87 -3.71 -20.55
C GLY A 414 10.65 -3.71 -21.50
N GLU A 415 9.84 -4.77 -21.53
CA GLU A 415 8.67 -4.83 -22.42
C GLU A 415 7.55 -3.90 -21.96
N VAL A 416 7.30 -3.78 -20.65
CA VAL A 416 6.29 -2.84 -20.10
C VAL A 416 6.60 -1.39 -20.48
N THR A 417 7.83 -0.94 -20.26
CA THR A 417 8.27 0.42 -20.58
C THR A 417 8.16 0.69 -22.08
N THR A 418 8.52 -0.29 -22.92
CA THR A 418 8.38 -0.21 -24.37
C THR A 418 6.92 -0.09 -24.80
N LEU A 419 6.02 -0.95 -24.27
CA LEU A 419 4.60 -0.95 -24.60
C LEU A 419 3.90 0.35 -24.21
N LEU A 420 4.30 0.95 -23.08
CA LEU A 420 3.69 2.18 -22.56
C LEU A 420 4.35 3.46 -23.06
N SER A 421 5.50 3.41 -23.73
CA SER A 421 6.27 4.57 -24.21
C SER A 421 5.42 5.65 -24.92
N ARG A 422 4.43 5.22 -25.71
CA ARG A 422 3.52 6.11 -26.46
C ARG A 422 2.38 6.70 -25.64
N LEU A 423 2.21 6.27 -24.39
CA LEU A 423 1.15 6.69 -23.49
C LEU A 423 1.59 7.74 -22.44
N HIS A 424 2.80 8.29 -22.52
CA HIS A 424 3.32 9.31 -21.59
C HIS A 424 2.45 10.58 -21.48
N SER A 425 1.59 10.85 -22.47
CA SER A 425 0.64 11.96 -22.43
C SER A 425 -0.53 11.73 -21.46
N VAL A 426 -0.85 10.46 -21.17
CA VAL A 426 -1.97 10.03 -20.32
C VAL A 426 -1.54 9.17 -19.13
N LEU A 427 -0.31 8.68 -19.12
CA LEU A 427 0.33 7.95 -18.03
C LEU A 427 1.56 8.70 -17.51
N GLN A 428 1.78 8.65 -16.21
CA GLN A 428 3.06 9.00 -15.58
C GLN A 428 3.86 7.70 -15.45
N ILE A 429 4.86 7.57 -16.31
CA ILE A 429 5.74 6.41 -16.36
C ILE A 429 7.06 6.87 -15.71
N PRO A 430 7.51 6.22 -14.63
CA PRO A 430 8.78 6.55 -14.01
C PRO A 430 9.96 6.13 -14.88
N ASP A 431 11.13 6.75 -14.66
CA ASP A 431 12.37 6.40 -15.33
C ASP A 431 13.03 5.14 -14.72
N ASP A 432 12.64 4.78 -13.48
CA ASP A 432 13.07 3.59 -12.77
C ASP A 432 11.99 2.49 -12.75
N ASP A 433 12.40 1.24 -12.52
CA ASP A 433 11.52 0.07 -12.55
C ASP A 433 10.77 -0.21 -11.23
N ASP A 434 11.07 0.55 -10.17
CA ASP A 434 10.57 0.34 -8.81
C ASP A 434 9.51 1.36 -8.39
N SER A 435 9.36 2.44 -9.15
CA SER A 435 8.34 3.45 -8.94
C SER A 435 7.02 3.06 -9.59
N THR A 436 5.91 3.50 -8.99
CA THR A 436 4.55 3.18 -9.48
C THR A 436 4.20 3.95 -10.75
N ILE A 437 3.72 3.23 -11.76
CA ILE A 437 3.05 3.79 -12.94
C ILE A 437 1.67 4.31 -12.55
N ARG A 438 1.32 5.52 -13.02
CA ARG A 438 0.05 6.17 -12.69
C ARG A 438 -0.68 6.65 -13.91
N ILE A 439 -2.01 6.68 -13.83
CA ILE A 439 -2.82 7.39 -14.80
C ILE A 439 -2.78 8.88 -14.47
N ALA A 440 -2.34 9.69 -15.43
CA ALA A 440 -2.05 11.11 -15.23
C ALA A 440 -3.30 11.93 -14.88
N HIS A 441 -4.47 11.55 -15.40
CA HIS A 441 -5.71 12.30 -15.24
C HIS A 441 -6.91 11.35 -15.03
N ALA A 442 -7.76 11.64 -14.04
CA ALA A 442 -8.96 10.86 -13.76
C ALA A 442 -9.90 10.73 -14.97
N SER A 443 -9.94 11.74 -15.84
CA SER A 443 -10.73 11.72 -17.09
C SER A 443 -10.34 10.60 -18.04
N PHE A 444 -9.07 10.15 -18.03
CA PHE A 444 -8.63 9.02 -18.85
C PHE A 444 -9.11 7.69 -18.27
N THR A 445 -9.05 7.52 -16.95
CA THR A 445 -9.65 6.36 -16.26
C THR A 445 -11.16 6.29 -16.52
N GLU A 446 -11.87 7.42 -16.46
CA GLU A 446 -13.31 7.51 -16.77
C GLU A 446 -13.61 7.14 -18.22
N PHE A 447 -12.79 7.62 -19.17
CA PHE A 447 -12.90 7.23 -20.58
C PHE A 447 -12.73 5.72 -20.75
N LEU A 448 -11.64 5.14 -20.23
CA LEU A 448 -11.33 3.71 -20.34
C LEU A 448 -12.43 2.82 -19.75
N ARG A 449 -13.07 3.24 -18.66
CA ARG A 449 -14.11 2.46 -17.97
C ARG A 449 -15.49 2.53 -18.62
N ASP A 450 -15.75 3.55 -19.45
CA ASP A 450 -17.04 3.77 -20.10
C ASP A 450 -17.04 3.18 -21.53
N PRO A 451 -17.81 2.11 -21.79
CA PRO A 451 -17.83 1.45 -23.09
C PRO A 451 -18.39 2.32 -24.21
N HIS A 452 -19.27 3.29 -23.90
CA HIS A 452 -19.83 4.20 -24.89
C HIS A 452 -18.81 5.25 -25.34
N ARG A 453 -17.91 5.65 -24.43
CA ARG A 453 -16.84 6.61 -24.74
C ARG A 453 -15.63 5.94 -25.36
N SER A 454 -15.20 4.79 -24.85
CA SER A 454 -13.94 4.16 -25.28
C SER A 454 -14.09 3.13 -26.38
N GLY A 455 -15.31 2.64 -26.67
CA GLY A 455 -15.57 1.69 -27.76
C GLY A 455 -14.64 0.47 -27.70
N GLY A 456 -13.89 0.22 -28.78
CA GLY A 456 -12.93 -0.90 -28.86
C GLY A 456 -11.74 -0.82 -27.89
N HIS A 457 -11.54 0.32 -27.20
CA HIS A 457 -10.52 0.49 -26.16
C HIS A 457 -11.08 0.36 -24.74
N HIS A 458 -12.34 -0.08 -24.59
CA HIS A 458 -12.96 -0.26 -23.28
C HIS A 458 -12.15 -1.20 -22.40
N THR A 459 -11.80 -0.72 -21.21
CA THR A 459 -10.93 -1.38 -20.24
C THR A 459 -11.66 -1.47 -18.91
N PRO A 460 -12.45 -2.54 -18.69
CA PRO A 460 -13.13 -2.75 -17.43
C PRO A 460 -12.13 -3.11 -16.33
N MET A 461 -12.46 -2.72 -15.10
CA MET A 461 -11.73 -3.15 -13.91
C MET A 461 -11.72 -4.67 -13.80
N MET A 462 -10.64 -5.21 -13.24
CA MET A 462 -10.59 -6.61 -12.85
C MET A 462 -11.50 -6.83 -11.65
N THR A 463 -12.20 -7.94 -11.66
CA THR A 463 -12.89 -8.47 -10.49
C THR A 463 -11.87 -8.84 -9.41
N LYS A 464 -12.34 -8.96 -8.17
CA LYS A 464 -11.53 -9.46 -7.05
C LYS A 464 -10.87 -10.78 -7.37
N SER A 465 -11.63 -11.69 -7.98
CA SER A 465 -11.17 -13.03 -8.35
C SER A 465 -10.05 -12.96 -9.39
N GLU A 466 -10.22 -12.20 -10.48
CA GLU A 466 -9.19 -12.06 -11.52
C GLU A 466 -7.90 -11.45 -10.97
N TYR A 467 -8.00 -10.42 -10.13
CA TYR A 467 -6.82 -9.80 -9.53
C TYR A 467 -6.08 -10.77 -8.59
N CYS A 468 -6.82 -11.46 -7.73
CA CYS A 468 -6.24 -12.46 -6.82
C CYS A 468 -5.63 -13.63 -7.59
N ASP A 469 -6.19 -14.01 -8.74
CA ASP A 469 -5.63 -15.05 -9.61
C ASP A 469 -4.25 -14.65 -10.15
N CYS A 470 -4.11 -13.46 -10.73
CA CYS A 470 -2.84 -12.95 -11.24
C CYS A 470 -1.77 -12.89 -10.15
N VAL A 471 -2.13 -12.34 -8.97
CA VAL A 471 -1.20 -12.24 -7.84
C VAL A 471 -0.83 -13.63 -7.32
N ALA A 472 -1.80 -14.49 -7.06
CA ALA A 472 -1.55 -15.86 -6.57
C ALA A 472 -0.65 -16.64 -7.52
N THR A 473 -0.87 -16.52 -8.83
CA THR A 473 -0.05 -17.18 -9.85
C THR A 473 1.41 -16.73 -9.77
N LEU A 474 1.66 -15.43 -9.65
CA LEU A 474 3.02 -14.91 -9.50
C LEU A 474 3.68 -15.38 -8.21
N LEU A 475 2.97 -15.34 -7.08
CA LEU A 475 3.52 -15.78 -5.79
C LEU A 475 3.87 -17.27 -5.81
N LEU A 476 2.97 -18.11 -6.36
CA LEU A 476 3.23 -19.54 -6.52
C LEU A 476 4.41 -19.80 -7.46
N ARG A 477 4.48 -19.11 -8.61
CA ARG A 477 5.60 -19.23 -9.54
C ARG A 477 6.93 -18.84 -8.88
N THR A 478 6.92 -17.80 -8.07
CA THR A 478 8.10 -17.35 -7.31
C THR A 478 8.58 -18.43 -6.34
N LEU A 479 7.65 -19.06 -5.60
CA LEU A 479 7.98 -20.17 -4.70
C LEU A 479 8.47 -21.40 -5.46
N SER A 480 7.75 -21.81 -6.51
CA SER A 480 8.11 -22.96 -7.34
C SER A 480 9.44 -22.78 -8.08
N GLY A 481 9.84 -21.54 -8.41
CA GLY A 481 11.14 -21.24 -8.98
C GLY A 481 12.32 -21.51 -8.03
N LEU A 482 12.06 -21.50 -6.72
CA LEU A 482 13.05 -21.81 -5.70
C LEU A 482 13.12 -23.30 -5.39
N THR A 483 12.03 -24.05 -5.54
CA THR A 483 11.96 -25.50 -5.23
C THR A 483 13.12 -26.35 -5.80
N PRO A 484 13.59 -26.18 -7.06
CA PRO A 484 14.71 -26.96 -7.59
C PRO A 484 16.04 -26.76 -6.83
N HIS A 485 16.16 -25.67 -6.08
CA HIS A 485 17.32 -25.34 -5.26
C HIS A 485 17.16 -25.80 -3.80
N TYR A 486 16.02 -26.37 -3.43
CA TYR A 486 15.79 -26.86 -2.09
C TYR A 486 16.73 -28.03 -1.78
N PRO A 487 17.45 -28.04 -0.64
CA PRO A 487 18.57 -28.96 -0.43
C PRO A 487 18.25 -30.45 -0.59
N PRO A 488 17.09 -30.96 -0.15
CA PRO A 488 16.69 -32.36 -0.36
C PRO A 488 16.55 -32.78 -1.83
N TYR A 489 16.39 -31.82 -2.75
CA TYR A 489 16.14 -32.08 -4.17
C TYR A 489 17.33 -31.74 -5.06
N HIS A 490 18.37 -31.10 -4.50
CA HIS A 490 19.50 -30.59 -5.24
C HIS A 490 20.49 -31.70 -5.65
N PRO A 491 21.05 -31.67 -6.87
CA PRO A 491 21.92 -32.75 -7.38
C PRO A 491 23.35 -32.73 -6.82
N GLN A 492 23.76 -31.68 -6.12
CA GLN A 492 25.10 -31.55 -5.53
C GLN A 492 25.14 -32.09 -4.09
N SER A 493 26.32 -32.03 -3.44
CA SER A 493 26.46 -32.40 -2.03
C SER A 493 25.52 -31.58 -1.14
N PHE A 494 25.02 -32.17 -0.05
CA PHE A 494 24.08 -31.53 0.86
C PHE A 494 24.60 -30.17 1.39
N ALA A 495 25.88 -30.09 1.79
CA ALA A 495 26.49 -28.86 2.27
C ALA A 495 26.52 -27.74 1.20
N THR A 496 26.81 -28.11 -0.05
CA THR A 496 26.78 -27.15 -1.18
C THR A 496 25.35 -26.72 -1.50
N ALA A 497 24.40 -27.66 -1.45
CA ALA A 497 22.99 -27.37 -1.70
C ALA A 497 22.40 -26.44 -0.62
N LEU A 498 22.71 -26.71 0.65
CA LEU A 498 22.27 -25.91 1.79
C LEU A 498 22.82 -24.48 1.71
N SER A 499 24.13 -24.32 1.51
CA SER A 499 24.74 -22.98 1.37
C SER A 499 24.22 -22.20 0.16
N LEU A 500 23.93 -22.87 -0.96
CA LEU A 500 23.31 -22.23 -2.12
C LEU A 500 21.88 -21.79 -1.85
N TRP A 501 21.10 -22.64 -1.17
CA TRP A 501 19.74 -22.34 -0.74
C TRP A 501 19.68 -21.15 0.20
N GLU A 502 20.53 -21.14 1.23
CA GLU A 502 20.70 -20.05 2.20
C GLU A 502 21.08 -18.75 1.49
N SER A 503 22.08 -18.79 0.62
CA SER A 503 22.49 -17.62 -0.15
C SER A 503 21.36 -17.09 -1.03
N ARG A 504 20.44 -17.93 -1.51
CA ARG A 504 19.30 -17.50 -2.34
C ARG A 504 18.20 -16.89 -1.49
N LEU A 505 17.87 -17.48 -0.34
CA LEU A 505 16.88 -16.90 0.57
C LEU A 505 17.37 -15.57 1.16
N TRP A 506 18.66 -15.47 1.49
CA TRP A 506 19.25 -14.23 1.98
C TRP A 506 19.27 -13.11 0.93
N ARG A 507 19.55 -13.46 -0.33
CA ARG A 507 19.60 -12.50 -1.46
C ARG A 507 18.25 -12.28 -2.13
N ALA A 508 17.20 -12.93 -1.67
CA ALA A 508 15.91 -12.84 -2.31
C ALA A 508 15.24 -11.50 -2.01
N ASP A 509 14.63 -10.92 -3.04
CA ASP A 509 13.90 -9.65 -2.92
C ASP A 509 12.63 -9.80 -2.05
N ASP A 510 12.06 -8.68 -1.62
CA ASP A 510 10.84 -8.61 -0.80
C ASP A 510 9.69 -9.49 -1.33
N LEU A 511 9.64 -9.73 -2.64
CA LEU A 511 8.67 -10.61 -3.29
C LEU A 511 8.72 -12.06 -2.78
N VAL A 512 9.90 -12.63 -2.50
CA VAL A 512 9.99 -14.03 -2.02
C VAL A 512 9.43 -14.16 -0.62
N GLY A 513 9.83 -13.26 0.28
CA GLY A 513 9.26 -13.22 1.64
C GLY A 513 7.75 -13.00 1.60
N PHE A 514 7.28 -12.11 0.73
CA PHE A 514 5.86 -11.88 0.53
C PHE A 514 5.13 -13.07 -0.10
N SER A 515 5.81 -13.86 -0.93
CA SER A 515 5.20 -15.03 -1.57
C SER A 515 4.72 -16.06 -0.56
N CYS A 516 5.21 -16.05 0.68
CA CYS A 516 4.65 -16.85 1.78
C CYS A 516 3.16 -16.57 2.06
N TYR A 517 2.59 -15.48 1.57
CA TYR A 517 1.17 -15.13 1.72
C TYR A 517 0.29 -15.54 0.53
N TRP A 518 0.82 -16.33 -0.42
CA TRP A 518 0.10 -16.81 -1.61
C TRP A 518 -1.30 -17.37 -1.33
N TYR A 519 -1.46 -18.10 -0.22
CA TYR A 519 -2.71 -18.75 0.19
C TYR A 519 -3.88 -17.78 0.39
N GLN A 520 -3.59 -16.55 0.81
CA GLN A 520 -4.60 -15.52 1.05
C GLN A 520 -5.23 -15.01 -0.25
N TYR A 521 -4.48 -15.08 -1.34
CA TYR A 521 -4.95 -14.72 -2.68
C TYR A 521 -5.68 -15.89 -3.33
N CYS A 522 -5.11 -17.11 -3.25
CA CYS A 522 -5.76 -18.31 -3.78
C CYS A 522 -7.20 -18.46 -3.29
N THR A 523 -7.42 -18.38 -1.97
CA THR A 523 -8.75 -18.60 -1.36
C THR A 523 -9.82 -17.58 -1.77
N LYS A 524 -9.42 -16.48 -2.45
CA LYS A 524 -10.32 -15.44 -2.96
C LYS A 524 -10.64 -15.60 -4.46
N VAL A 525 -10.08 -16.60 -5.12
CA VAL A 525 -10.31 -16.89 -6.53
C VAL A 525 -11.53 -17.79 -6.67
N GLU A 526 -12.56 -17.30 -7.36
CA GLU A 526 -13.80 -18.02 -7.62
C GLU A 526 -13.67 -18.96 -8.83
N SER A 527 -12.92 -18.52 -9.85
CA SER A 527 -12.70 -19.27 -11.10
C SER A 527 -11.22 -19.17 -11.50
N PRO A 528 -10.40 -20.18 -11.15
CA PRO A 528 -8.95 -20.12 -11.33
C PRO A 528 -8.53 -20.32 -12.79
N SER A 529 -7.51 -19.58 -13.20
CA SER A 529 -6.88 -19.69 -14.50
C SER A 529 -6.13 -21.02 -14.68
N PRO A 530 -5.94 -21.51 -15.92
CA PRO A 530 -5.09 -22.66 -16.19
C PRO A 530 -3.66 -22.49 -15.67
N GLU A 531 -3.14 -21.26 -15.69
CA GLU A 531 -1.84 -20.88 -15.17
C GLU A 531 -1.80 -21.07 -13.65
N LEU A 532 -2.78 -20.54 -12.92
CA LEU A 532 -2.87 -20.69 -11.46
C LEU A 532 -2.91 -22.15 -11.04
N ILE A 533 -3.73 -22.97 -11.72
CA ILE A 533 -3.81 -24.41 -11.47
C ILE A 533 -2.47 -25.10 -11.74
N THR A 534 -1.76 -24.66 -12.78
CA THR A 534 -0.46 -25.23 -13.15
C THR A 534 0.61 -24.91 -12.11
N GLU A 535 0.70 -23.66 -11.66
CA GLU A 535 1.67 -23.28 -10.62
C GLU A 535 1.31 -23.90 -9.27
N LEU A 536 0.02 -24.04 -8.94
CA LEU A 536 -0.42 -24.77 -7.76
C LEU A 536 0.00 -26.25 -7.81
N GLY A 537 -0.06 -26.88 -8.98
CA GLY A 537 0.39 -28.27 -9.17
C GLY A 537 1.91 -28.44 -9.10
N ARG A 538 2.69 -27.37 -9.30
CA ARG A 538 4.15 -27.35 -9.12
C ARG A 538 4.59 -27.00 -7.71
N LEU A 539 3.65 -26.68 -6.83
CA LEU A 539 3.94 -26.29 -5.47
C LEU A 539 4.48 -27.50 -4.70
N ASP A 540 5.71 -27.38 -4.21
CA ASP A 540 6.27 -28.34 -3.27
C ASP A 540 6.05 -27.85 -1.83
N PRO A 541 5.17 -28.49 -1.05
CA PRO A 541 4.77 -27.97 0.24
C PRO A 541 5.90 -28.02 1.30
N TYR A 542 6.90 -28.89 1.10
CA TYR A 542 8.05 -29.02 2.00
C TYR A 542 8.98 -27.78 1.93
N SER A 543 9.40 -27.41 0.72
CA SER A 543 10.21 -26.21 0.47
C SER A 543 9.46 -24.94 0.87
N VAL A 544 8.16 -24.86 0.58
CA VAL A 544 7.32 -23.71 0.96
C VAL A 544 7.23 -23.57 2.47
N LEU A 545 6.99 -24.65 3.22
CA LEU A 545 6.95 -24.58 4.67
C LEU A 545 8.31 -24.18 5.24
N ALA A 546 9.41 -24.68 4.69
CA ALA A 546 10.76 -24.25 5.09
C ALA A 546 10.97 -22.74 4.87
N MET A 547 10.53 -22.19 3.73
CA MET A 547 10.57 -20.74 3.47
C MET A 547 9.68 -19.95 4.44
N MET A 548 8.47 -20.43 4.73
CA MET A 548 7.57 -19.77 5.69
C MET A 548 8.18 -19.70 7.10
N VAL A 549 8.90 -20.74 7.52
CA VAL A 549 9.64 -20.77 8.78
C VAL A 549 10.78 -19.76 8.75
N TYR A 550 11.57 -19.73 7.67
CA TYR A 550 12.70 -18.80 7.51
C TYR A 550 12.28 -17.32 7.62
N TYR A 551 11.18 -16.94 6.96
CA TYR A 551 10.66 -15.56 6.97
C TYR A 551 9.75 -15.25 8.17
N ASN A 552 9.58 -16.18 9.11
CA ASN A 552 8.68 -16.04 10.27
C ASN A 552 7.23 -15.69 9.89
N SER A 553 6.77 -16.19 8.74
CA SER A 553 5.41 -15.99 8.22
C SER A 553 4.38 -16.96 8.83
N PHE A 554 4.79 -17.76 9.82
CA PHE A 554 4.02 -18.86 10.42
C PHE A 554 2.89 -18.39 11.35
N VAL A 555 2.87 -17.11 11.74
CA VAL A 555 2.02 -16.56 12.82
C VAL A 555 0.51 -16.48 12.47
N ARG A 556 0.05 -17.00 11.32
CA ARG A 556 -1.37 -16.93 10.87
C ARG A 556 -1.96 -18.31 10.50
N SER A 557 -1.98 -19.17 11.51
CA SER A 557 -2.81 -20.34 11.88
C SER A 557 -3.65 -21.22 10.92
N CYS A 558 -3.88 -20.94 9.63
CA CYS A 558 -4.84 -21.76 8.83
C CYS A 558 -4.55 -21.96 7.33
N CYS A 559 -3.38 -21.53 6.83
CA CYS A 559 -3.13 -21.43 5.38
C CYS A 559 -3.40 -22.71 4.57
N TRP A 560 -2.89 -23.87 5.00
CA TRP A 560 -3.08 -25.12 4.26
C TRP A 560 -4.51 -25.65 4.31
N ARG A 561 -5.18 -25.53 5.45
CA ARG A 561 -6.57 -25.97 5.60
C ARG A 561 -7.47 -25.21 4.62
N ASP A 562 -7.33 -23.88 4.59
CA ASP A 562 -8.16 -23.02 3.75
C ASP A 562 -7.88 -23.26 2.27
N VAL A 563 -6.62 -23.44 1.89
CA VAL A 563 -6.26 -23.76 0.49
C VAL A 563 -6.74 -25.15 0.09
N ILE A 564 -6.67 -26.15 0.97
CA ILE A 564 -7.20 -27.49 0.67
C ILE A 564 -8.72 -27.41 0.51
N ALA A 565 -9.42 -26.69 1.38
CA ALA A 565 -10.87 -26.49 1.25
C ALA A 565 -11.24 -25.79 -0.06
N TRP A 566 -10.52 -24.71 -0.40
CA TRP A 566 -10.68 -23.97 -1.65
C TRP A 566 -10.37 -24.83 -2.88
N SER A 567 -9.23 -25.53 -2.88
CA SER A 567 -8.82 -26.38 -4.00
C SER A 567 -9.77 -27.57 -4.19
N LYS A 568 -10.34 -28.15 -3.13
CA LYS A 568 -11.42 -29.16 -3.24
C LYS A 568 -12.68 -28.61 -3.90
N SER A 569 -13.05 -27.37 -3.59
CA SER A 569 -14.18 -26.69 -4.24
C SER A 569 -13.95 -26.60 -5.76
N ILE A 570 -12.74 -26.25 -6.17
CA ILE A 570 -12.36 -26.13 -7.59
C ILE A 570 -12.17 -27.49 -8.24
N ALA A 571 -11.53 -28.46 -7.59
CA ALA A 571 -11.24 -29.79 -8.15
C ALA A 571 -12.53 -30.50 -8.61
N LYS A 572 -13.63 -30.30 -7.88
CA LYS A 572 -14.97 -30.77 -8.29
C LYS A 572 -15.42 -30.17 -9.62
N SER A 573 -15.04 -28.93 -9.91
CA SER A 573 -15.38 -28.21 -11.14
C SER A 573 -14.40 -28.48 -12.30
N THR A 574 -13.13 -28.80 -12.01
CA THR A 574 -12.07 -28.95 -13.03
C THR A 574 -11.63 -30.40 -13.27
N GLY A 575 -12.04 -31.35 -12.42
CA GLY A 575 -11.73 -32.78 -12.55
C GLY A 575 -10.26 -33.15 -12.29
N ARG A 576 -9.48 -32.28 -11.64
CA ARG A 576 -8.06 -32.54 -11.31
C ARG A 576 -7.86 -33.11 -9.91
N SER A 577 -6.85 -33.98 -9.77
CA SER A 577 -6.38 -34.48 -8.48
C SER A 577 -5.49 -33.44 -7.78
N ILE A 578 -5.68 -33.26 -6.47
CA ILE A 578 -4.92 -32.38 -5.57
C ILE A 578 -4.21 -33.17 -4.45
N GLU A 579 -3.96 -34.46 -4.69
CA GLU A 579 -3.42 -35.43 -3.72
C GLU A 579 -2.14 -34.98 -3.00
N ALA A 580 -1.25 -34.25 -3.69
CA ALA A 580 -0.02 -33.74 -3.09
C ALA A 580 -0.29 -32.71 -1.95
N LEU A 581 -1.29 -31.85 -2.13
CA LEU A 581 -1.70 -30.88 -1.11
C LEU A 581 -2.46 -31.55 0.05
N GLU A 582 -3.19 -32.63 -0.23
CA GLU A 582 -3.97 -33.36 0.77
C GLU A 582 -3.11 -34.29 1.63
N SER A 583 -2.05 -34.86 1.06
CA SER A 583 -1.17 -35.81 1.74
C SER A 583 -0.13 -35.14 2.62
N PHE A 584 0.41 -33.98 2.22
CA PHE A 584 1.41 -33.24 2.97
C PHE A 584 1.04 -32.96 4.45
N PRO A 585 -0.16 -32.45 4.79
CA PRO A 585 -0.49 -32.10 6.16
C PRO A 585 -0.74 -33.32 7.07
N LEU A 586 -0.56 -34.56 6.60
CA LEU A 586 -0.71 -35.76 7.44
C LEU A 586 0.53 -35.99 8.30
N GLN A 587 1.71 -35.97 7.69
CA GLN A 587 2.98 -36.21 8.38
C GLN A 587 4.18 -35.73 7.56
N PHE A 588 5.20 -35.24 8.26
CA PHE A 588 6.52 -34.93 7.69
C PHE A 588 7.61 -35.06 8.76
N LYS A 589 8.87 -34.96 8.35
CA LYS A 589 10.00 -34.83 9.28
C LYS A 589 10.52 -33.41 9.24
N ILE A 590 10.89 -32.89 10.40
CA ILE A 590 11.61 -31.64 10.53
C ILE A 590 13.03 -31.95 10.98
N ALA A 591 14.01 -31.33 10.32
CA ALA A 591 15.42 -31.45 10.67
C ALA A 591 15.94 -30.08 11.11
N PHE A 592 16.55 -30.05 12.29
CA PHE A 592 17.15 -28.86 12.89
C PHE A 592 18.68 -28.91 12.75
N PRO A 593 19.32 -27.77 12.40
CA PRO A 593 20.76 -27.74 12.19
C PRO A 593 21.54 -28.02 13.48
N PRO A 594 22.78 -28.55 13.38
CA PRO A 594 23.68 -28.72 14.51
C PRO A 594 23.86 -27.39 15.25
N GLY A 595 23.68 -27.39 16.57
CA GLY A 595 23.73 -26.18 17.40
C GLY A 595 22.36 -25.61 17.79
N THR A 596 21.26 -26.11 17.21
CA THR A 596 19.91 -25.75 17.68
C THR A 596 19.70 -26.22 19.12
N LEU A 597 19.29 -25.32 20.02
CA LEU A 597 18.93 -25.67 21.39
C LEU A 597 17.79 -26.69 21.39
N ARG A 598 18.01 -27.85 22.03
CA ARG A 598 17.04 -28.96 22.09
C ARG A 598 15.67 -28.53 22.61
N ARG A 599 15.64 -27.65 23.63
CA ARG A 599 14.41 -27.07 24.19
C ARG A 599 13.62 -26.24 23.16
N VAL A 600 14.32 -25.47 22.32
CA VAL A 600 13.71 -24.68 21.24
C VAL A 600 13.17 -25.59 20.14
N ALA A 601 13.95 -26.57 19.70
CA ALA A 601 13.52 -27.55 18.70
C ALA A 601 12.30 -28.35 19.17
N PHE A 602 12.29 -28.77 20.44
CA PHE A 602 11.18 -29.43 21.09
C PHE A 602 9.91 -28.58 21.05
N TRP A 603 9.96 -27.35 21.57
CA TRP A 603 8.82 -26.43 21.56
C TRP A 603 8.28 -26.19 20.14
N PHE A 604 9.19 -26.03 19.18
CA PHE A 604 8.84 -25.77 17.79
C PHE A 604 8.08 -26.94 17.14
N THR A 605 8.38 -28.19 17.51
CA THR A 605 7.62 -29.34 16.99
C THR A 605 6.15 -29.33 17.42
N PHE A 606 5.83 -28.97 18.67
CA PHE A 606 4.44 -28.86 19.12
C PHE A 606 3.69 -27.73 18.40
N LYS A 607 4.37 -26.59 18.13
CA LYS A 607 3.80 -25.51 17.30
C LYS A 607 3.48 -25.98 15.87
N LEU A 608 4.30 -26.85 15.29
CA LEU A 608 4.04 -27.42 13.96
C LEU A 608 2.91 -28.46 13.97
N GLU A 609 2.77 -29.25 15.03
CA GLU A 609 1.68 -30.23 15.13
C GLU A 609 0.33 -29.56 15.34
N THR A 610 0.28 -28.51 16.16
CA THR A 610 -0.93 -27.65 16.29
C THR A 610 -1.24 -26.88 15.02
N PHE A 611 -0.24 -26.54 14.21
CA PHE A 611 -0.46 -26.02 12.85
C PHE A 611 -1.14 -27.02 11.92
N LEU A 612 -0.78 -28.31 12.00
CA LEU A 612 -1.47 -29.38 11.24
C LEU A 612 -2.88 -29.68 11.77
N GLY A 613 -3.08 -29.63 13.10
CA GLY A 613 -4.39 -29.75 13.76
C GLY A 613 -5.30 -28.54 13.54
N GLY A 614 -4.68 -27.38 13.27
CA GLY A 614 -5.25 -26.11 12.80
C GLY A 614 -5.97 -25.26 13.84
N SER A 615 -5.51 -25.34 15.09
CA SER A 615 -5.54 -24.24 16.06
C SER A 615 -4.48 -23.17 15.71
N GLY A 616 -3.34 -23.63 15.15
CA GLY A 616 -2.30 -22.80 14.55
C GLY A 616 -1.46 -21.96 15.52
N SER A 617 -1.74 -22.08 16.81
CA SER A 617 -0.90 -21.66 17.92
C SER A 617 -1.27 -22.46 19.16
N LEU A 618 -0.30 -22.67 20.04
CA LEU A 618 -0.57 -23.24 21.36
C LEU A 618 -1.48 -22.28 22.15
N ASN A 619 -2.51 -22.82 22.81
CA ASN A 619 -3.31 -22.05 23.76
C ASN A 619 -2.57 -21.94 25.12
N GLN A 620 -3.10 -21.10 26.02
CA GLN A 620 -2.46 -20.88 27.32
C GLN A 620 -2.32 -22.19 28.12
N PHE A 621 -3.36 -23.02 28.15
CA PHE A 621 -3.34 -24.30 28.88
C PHE A 621 -2.26 -25.26 28.35
N GLN A 622 -2.11 -25.35 27.03
CA GLN A 622 -1.07 -26.15 26.37
C GLN A 622 0.33 -25.62 26.70
N THR A 623 0.47 -24.30 26.70
CA THR A 623 1.70 -23.60 27.06
C THR A 623 2.09 -23.92 28.51
N ASP A 624 1.14 -23.75 29.43
CA ASP A 624 1.32 -24.05 30.86
C ASP A 624 1.65 -25.52 31.11
N PHE A 625 1.01 -26.43 30.36
CA PHE A 625 1.29 -27.87 30.42
C PHE A 625 2.70 -28.23 29.99
N LEU A 626 3.15 -27.73 28.84
CA LEU A 626 4.51 -27.98 28.37
C LEU A 626 5.57 -27.35 29.30
N GLN A 627 5.30 -26.16 29.83
CA GLN A 627 6.15 -25.50 30.82
C GLN A 627 6.24 -26.31 32.12
N ALA A 628 5.10 -26.72 32.67
CA ALA A 628 5.06 -27.46 33.94
C ALA A 628 5.73 -28.83 33.82
N LEU A 629 5.59 -29.51 32.68
CA LEU A 629 6.10 -30.86 32.52
C LEU A 629 7.59 -30.92 32.14
N TYR A 630 8.06 -30.00 31.30
CA TYR A 630 9.42 -30.05 30.75
C TYR A 630 10.32 -28.92 31.24
N SER A 631 9.79 -27.97 32.03
CA SER A 631 10.50 -26.76 32.43
C SER A 631 11.07 -26.00 31.23
N VAL A 632 10.32 -25.96 30.12
CA VAL A 632 10.68 -25.25 28.88
C VAL A 632 9.74 -24.07 28.70
N GLU A 633 10.30 -22.86 28.63
CA GLU A 633 9.54 -21.64 28.32
C GLU A 633 9.38 -21.44 26.81
N GLU A 634 8.38 -20.62 26.45
CA GLU A 634 8.19 -20.20 25.07
C GLU A 634 9.40 -19.33 24.63
N PRO A 635 10.09 -19.68 23.53
CA PRO A 635 11.19 -18.86 23.05
C PRO A 635 10.69 -17.48 22.57
N PRO A 636 11.43 -16.40 22.86
CA PRO A 636 11.08 -15.07 22.36
C PRO A 636 11.08 -15.05 20.82
N LEU A 637 10.19 -14.24 20.24
CA LEU A 637 10.18 -13.99 18.80
C LEU A 637 11.15 -12.83 18.47
N PRO A 638 11.95 -12.93 17.39
CA PRO A 638 12.07 -14.05 16.46
C PRO A 638 12.85 -15.25 17.03
N LEU A 639 12.53 -16.47 16.55
CA LEU A 639 13.13 -17.71 17.06
C LEU A 639 14.66 -17.70 16.99
N PRO A 640 15.38 -18.07 18.07
CA PRO A 640 16.84 -17.99 18.16
C PRO A 640 17.50 -19.25 17.60
N PHE A 641 17.39 -19.49 16.29
CA PHE A 641 18.04 -20.64 15.65
C PHE A 641 19.58 -20.49 15.50
N GLY A 642 20.19 -19.43 16.04
CA GLY A 642 21.60 -19.08 15.83
C GLY A 642 21.83 -18.35 14.51
N GLU A 643 23.05 -18.39 13.96
CA GLU A 643 23.39 -17.77 12.66
C GLU A 643 22.68 -18.46 11.47
N SER A 644 22.20 -19.71 11.63
CA SER A 644 21.47 -20.46 10.61
C SER A 644 19.99 -20.58 11.01
N ARG A 645 19.09 -19.99 10.22
CA ARG A 645 17.62 -20.07 10.43
C ARG A 645 17.02 -21.31 9.75
N ASP A 646 17.85 -22.26 9.36
CA ASP A 646 17.58 -23.15 8.24
C ASP A 646 17.08 -24.51 8.72
N VAL A 647 15.85 -24.49 9.22
CA VAL A 647 15.08 -25.71 9.44
C VAL A 647 14.73 -26.34 8.08
N LEU A 648 14.94 -27.65 7.96
CA LEU A 648 14.52 -28.40 6.77
C LEU A 648 13.25 -29.21 7.05
N ILE A 649 12.32 -29.16 6.12
CA ILE A 649 11.11 -29.98 6.10
C ILE A 649 11.30 -31.10 5.06
N LEU A 650 11.10 -32.35 5.47
CA LEU A 650 11.37 -33.54 4.68
C LEU A 650 10.12 -34.43 4.57
N PRO A 651 9.93 -35.14 3.46
CA PRO A 651 8.89 -36.17 3.34
C PRO A 651 9.01 -37.26 4.41
N ALA A 652 7.88 -37.79 4.88
CA ALA A 652 7.88 -38.87 5.86
C ALA A 652 8.56 -40.15 5.33
N ASP A 653 8.35 -40.45 4.04
CA ASP A 653 8.80 -41.67 3.35
C ASP A 653 10.16 -41.55 2.66
N SER A 654 11.00 -40.60 3.08
CA SER A 654 12.33 -40.31 2.48
C SER A 654 13.36 -41.46 2.50
N ASN A 655 12.95 -42.70 2.79
CA ASN A 655 13.73 -43.94 2.61
C ASN A 655 13.34 -44.63 1.28
N THR A 656 13.16 -43.89 0.19
CA THR A 656 12.99 -44.51 -1.13
C THR A 656 14.35 -45.00 -1.64
N PRO A 657 14.45 -46.25 -2.14
CA PRO A 657 15.71 -46.89 -2.53
C PRO A 657 16.48 -46.18 -3.67
N ASP A 658 15.86 -45.24 -4.37
CA ASP A 658 16.46 -44.50 -5.49
C ASP A 658 17.20 -43.20 -5.08
N ARG A 659 17.11 -42.74 -3.82
CA ARG A 659 17.85 -41.55 -3.33
C ARG A 659 18.38 -41.69 -1.90
N PRO A 660 19.30 -42.64 -1.65
CA PRO A 660 19.93 -42.77 -0.35
C PRO A 660 20.96 -41.64 -0.15
N ASN A 661 20.93 -41.03 1.04
CA ASN A 661 21.97 -40.17 1.62
C ASN A 661 21.93 -38.66 1.28
N VAL A 662 20.91 -37.96 1.77
CA VAL A 662 21.16 -36.62 2.33
C VAL A 662 21.80 -36.87 3.70
N LEU A 663 23.13 -36.83 3.80
CA LEU A 663 23.83 -37.02 5.07
C LEU A 663 23.57 -35.79 5.98
N LEU A 664 22.48 -35.84 6.74
CA LEU A 664 22.12 -34.92 7.82
C LEU A 664 22.85 -35.30 9.12
N GLU A 665 24.16 -35.54 9.03
CA GLU A 665 24.93 -36.00 10.17
C GLU A 665 24.97 -34.90 11.25
N GLY A 666 24.57 -35.23 12.48
CA GLY A 666 24.50 -34.28 13.60
C GLY A 666 23.24 -33.40 13.64
N TRP A 667 22.31 -33.51 12.69
CA TRP A 667 21.03 -32.80 12.73
C TRP A 667 20.04 -33.51 13.66
N LEU A 668 19.24 -32.73 14.39
CA LEU A 668 18.14 -33.27 15.19
C LEU A 668 16.92 -33.45 14.29
N ILE A 669 16.41 -34.68 14.18
CA ILE A 669 15.27 -34.99 13.30
C ILE A 669 14.07 -35.42 14.16
N ALA A 670 12.94 -34.76 13.98
CA ALA A 670 11.69 -35.09 14.65
C ALA A 670 10.58 -35.35 13.63
N ARG A 671 9.73 -36.34 13.91
CA ARG A 671 8.51 -36.59 13.13
C ARG A 671 7.39 -35.68 13.60
N VAL A 672 6.76 -34.95 12.70
CA VAL A 672 5.59 -34.12 12.98
C VAL A 672 4.38 -34.81 12.35
N THR A 673 3.33 -35.05 13.13
CA THR A 673 2.11 -35.67 12.62
C THR A 673 0.87 -34.88 12.99
N LYS A 674 -0.12 -34.92 12.10
CA LYS A 674 -1.43 -34.33 12.35
C LYS A 674 -2.13 -34.95 13.55
N THR A 675 -2.05 -36.28 13.67
CA THR A 675 -2.67 -37.04 14.76
C THR A 675 -2.17 -36.57 16.13
N ASN A 676 -0.86 -36.34 16.29
CA ASN A 676 -0.30 -35.83 17.54
C ASN A 676 -0.90 -34.46 17.91
N GLY A 677 -0.99 -33.55 16.94
CA GLY A 677 -1.59 -32.23 17.14
C GLY A 677 -3.06 -32.31 17.52
N GLU A 678 -3.85 -33.13 16.82
CA GLU A 678 -5.29 -33.30 17.09
C GLU A 678 -5.56 -33.91 18.47
N VAL A 679 -4.80 -34.94 18.88
CA VAL A 679 -4.92 -35.56 20.21
C VAL A 679 -4.57 -34.53 21.29
N PHE A 680 -3.47 -33.81 21.12
CA PHE A 680 -3.03 -32.80 22.06
C PHE A 680 -4.04 -31.65 22.21
N ASP A 681 -4.60 -31.17 21.10
CA ASP A 681 -5.66 -30.15 21.07
C ASP A 681 -6.94 -30.65 21.75
N ARG A 682 -7.40 -31.88 21.48
CA ARG A 682 -8.61 -32.46 22.09
C ARG A 682 -8.51 -32.55 23.61
N ILE A 683 -7.42 -33.15 24.12
CA ILE A 683 -7.19 -33.32 25.57
C ILE A 683 -7.14 -31.97 26.27
N CYS A 684 -6.34 -31.04 25.74
CA CYS A 684 -6.19 -29.73 26.37
C CYS A 684 -7.50 -28.95 26.34
N SER A 685 -8.28 -29.02 25.25
CA SER A 685 -9.58 -28.36 25.16
C SER A 685 -10.59 -28.92 26.15
N ALA A 686 -10.61 -30.24 26.38
CA ALA A 686 -11.49 -30.88 27.35
C ALA A 686 -11.19 -30.48 28.80
N LEU A 687 -9.92 -30.21 29.11
CA LEU A 687 -9.44 -29.92 30.46
C LEU A 687 -9.29 -28.43 30.77
N ASN A 688 -9.25 -27.56 29.75
CA ASN A 688 -9.02 -26.12 29.90
C ASN A 688 -9.99 -25.42 30.86
N HIS A 689 -11.26 -25.85 30.90
CA HIS A 689 -12.28 -25.24 31.75
C HIS A 689 -12.47 -25.94 33.11
N ARG A 690 -11.65 -26.94 33.43
CA ARG A 690 -11.76 -27.70 34.68
C ARG A 690 -10.84 -27.11 35.74
N GLU A 691 -11.42 -26.88 36.91
CA GLU A 691 -10.65 -26.58 38.13
C GLU A 691 -9.68 -27.75 38.39
N ASN A 692 -8.39 -27.47 38.48
CA ASN A 692 -7.28 -28.45 38.57
C ASN A 692 -7.06 -29.38 37.36
N GLY A 693 -7.64 -29.10 36.19
CA GLY A 693 -7.46 -29.94 34.99
C GLY A 693 -6.00 -30.14 34.58
N LEU A 694 -5.18 -29.09 34.69
CA LEU A 694 -3.74 -29.14 34.43
C LEU A 694 -3.01 -30.09 35.39
N GLY A 695 -3.31 -29.99 36.68
CA GLY A 695 -2.69 -30.82 37.71
C GLY A 695 -3.04 -32.30 37.55
N LEU A 696 -4.30 -32.61 37.22
CA LEU A 696 -4.75 -33.98 36.95
C LEU A 696 -4.04 -34.60 35.73
N LEU A 697 -3.93 -33.84 34.64
CA LEU A 697 -3.22 -34.31 33.45
C LEU A 697 -1.73 -34.54 33.74
N LEU A 698 -1.09 -33.63 34.47
CA LEU A 698 0.31 -33.80 34.89
C LEU A 698 0.49 -35.05 35.75
N ASP A 699 -0.44 -35.33 36.67
CA ASP A 699 -0.39 -36.52 37.52
C ASP A 699 -0.51 -37.81 36.71
N ASP A 700 -1.45 -37.84 35.76
CA ASP A 700 -1.64 -38.97 34.85
C ASP A 700 -0.40 -39.25 34.00
N ILE A 701 0.31 -38.22 33.55
CA ILE A 701 1.56 -38.38 32.79
C ILE A 701 2.73 -38.76 33.69
N LEU A 702 2.97 -38.06 34.81
CA LEU A 702 4.14 -38.23 35.67
C LEU A 702 4.11 -39.51 36.49
N LYS A 703 2.93 -39.94 36.95
CA LYS A 703 2.75 -41.15 37.77
C LYS A 703 2.24 -42.35 36.98
N ASP A 704 2.13 -42.20 35.66
CA ASP A 704 1.50 -43.17 34.76
C ASP A 704 0.06 -43.56 35.21
N ALA A 705 -0.68 -42.61 35.80
CA ALA A 705 -2.06 -42.81 36.25
C ALA A 705 -3.07 -42.61 35.09
N CYS A 706 -4.36 -42.82 35.37
CA CYS A 706 -5.45 -42.68 34.42
C CYS A 706 -6.71 -42.04 35.04
N GLU A 707 -6.52 -41.15 36.03
CA GLU A 707 -7.58 -40.50 36.77
C GLU A 707 -8.50 -39.69 35.86
N THR A 708 -7.96 -38.94 34.89
CA THR A 708 -8.77 -38.16 33.93
C THR A 708 -9.68 -39.06 33.09
N VAL A 709 -9.23 -40.27 32.75
CA VAL A 709 -10.02 -41.28 32.04
C VAL A 709 -11.09 -41.87 32.97
N THR A 710 -10.74 -42.22 34.21
CA THR A 710 -11.71 -42.78 35.18
C THR A 710 -12.84 -41.80 35.53
N GLN A 711 -12.55 -40.50 35.45
CA GLN A 711 -13.53 -39.43 35.65
C GLN A 711 -14.32 -39.07 34.38
N ASN A 712 -14.15 -39.84 33.28
CA ASN A 712 -14.75 -39.60 31.97
C ASN A 712 -14.46 -38.20 31.41
N LEU A 713 -13.28 -37.63 31.70
CA LEU A 713 -12.89 -36.30 31.23
C LEU A 713 -12.28 -36.35 29.82
N ILE A 714 -11.56 -37.42 29.50
CA ILE A 714 -10.94 -37.68 28.19
C ILE A 714 -11.05 -39.16 27.80
N GLU A 715 -10.85 -39.45 26.52
CA GLU A 715 -10.81 -40.84 26.03
C GLU A 715 -9.50 -41.54 26.41
N ALA A 716 -9.58 -42.84 26.74
CA ALA A 716 -8.43 -43.63 27.14
C ALA A 716 -7.35 -43.70 26.05
N ASP A 717 -7.78 -43.89 24.80
CA ASP A 717 -6.89 -43.97 23.64
C ASP A 717 -6.13 -42.66 23.40
N ASP A 718 -6.79 -41.52 23.60
CA ASP A 718 -6.17 -40.20 23.51
C ASP A 718 -5.07 -40.02 24.57
N LEU A 719 -5.31 -40.41 25.83
CA LEU A 719 -4.30 -40.33 26.89
C LEU A 719 -3.11 -41.26 26.62
N ILE A 720 -3.37 -42.49 26.16
CA ILE A 720 -2.32 -43.46 25.80
C ILE A 720 -1.48 -42.91 24.65
N HIS A 721 -2.12 -42.34 23.63
CA HIS A 721 -1.44 -41.73 22.50
C HIS A 721 -0.57 -40.55 22.93
N LEU A 722 -1.11 -39.65 23.77
CA LEU A 722 -0.36 -38.51 24.31
C LEU A 722 0.89 -38.96 25.09
N LYS A 723 0.77 -39.94 25.99
CA LYS A 723 1.91 -40.52 26.72
C LYS A 723 2.99 -41.08 25.79
N SER A 724 2.58 -41.86 24.79
CA SER A 724 3.49 -42.45 23.81
C SER A 724 4.24 -41.38 23.00
N PHE A 725 3.50 -40.41 22.48
CA PHE A 725 4.02 -39.26 21.73
C PHE A 725 5.04 -38.46 22.55
N MET A 726 4.75 -38.21 23.83
CA MET A 726 5.62 -37.47 24.74
C MET A 726 6.91 -38.21 25.06
N ASN A 727 6.83 -39.52 25.28
CA ASN A 727 8.01 -40.38 25.45
C ASN A 727 8.88 -40.42 24.19
N GLU A 728 8.27 -40.50 23.00
CA GLU A 728 9.00 -40.41 21.73
C GLU A 728 9.78 -39.08 21.64
N ARG A 729 9.13 -37.96 21.97
CA ARG A 729 9.74 -36.63 21.95
C ARG A 729 10.89 -36.49 22.93
N LEU A 730 10.74 -37.01 24.15
CA LEU A 730 11.82 -37.07 25.14
C LEU A 730 13.01 -37.87 24.62
N GLY A 731 12.77 -39.00 23.95
CA GLY A 731 13.82 -39.79 23.32
C GLY A 731 14.59 -39.05 22.22
N VAL A 732 13.87 -38.28 21.38
CA VAL A 732 14.47 -37.52 20.26
C VAL A 732 15.31 -36.34 20.74
N PHE A 733 14.80 -35.56 21.71
CA PHE A 733 15.46 -34.33 22.14
C PHE A 733 16.34 -34.51 23.40
N ALA A 734 16.20 -35.62 24.12
CA ALA A 734 16.86 -35.93 25.39
C ALA A 734 16.89 -34.74 26.37
N ILE A 735 15.74 -34.07 26.52
CA ILE A 735 15.53 -33.02 27.53
C ILE A 735 15.31 -33.75 28.86
N SER A 736 16.21 -33.58 29.83
CA SER A 736 15.99 -34.13 31.17
C SER A 736 14.93 -33.27 31.88
N THR A 737 14.04 -33.89 32.64
CA THR A 737 13.12 -33.21 33.57
C THR A 737 13.86 -32.64 34.80
N SER A 738 15.19 -32.74 34.84
CA SER A 738 16.05 -32.39 35.99
C SER A 738 17.21 -31.45 35.66
N ASP A 739 17.32 -30.90 34.44
CA ASP A 739 18.38 -29.95 34.10
C ASP A 739 18.02 -28.54 34.57
N ASP A 740 18.27 -28.30 35.86
CA ASP A 740 18.63 -26.99 36.40
C ASP A 740 20.00 -26.60 35.86
N SER A 741 20.04 -25.93 34.71
CA SER A 741 21.18 -25.06 34.37
C SER A 741 20.75 -23.88 33.49
N TYR A 742 20.15 -22.89 34.15
CA TYR A 742 20.32 -21.50 33.75
C TYR A 742 21.78 -21.10 34.01
N SER A 743 22.67 -21.34 33.06
CA SER A 743 23.90 -20.56 32.92
C SER A 743 24.51 -20.75 31.53
N ASP A 744 23.92 -20.10 30.52
CA ASP A 744 24.69 -19.68 29.36
C ASP A 744 24.45 -18.18 29.13
N ALA A 745 25.03 -17.40 30.04
CA ALA A 745 25.07 -15.94 30.00
C ALA A 745 26.11 -15.46 28.97
N SER A 746 25.99 -15.90 27.72
CA SER A 746 26.88 -15.48 26.63
C SER A 746 26.20 -14.56 25.59
N TYR A 747 24.94 -14.15 25.81
CA TYR A 747 24.21 -13.27 24.87
C TYR A 747 23.86 -11.85 25.39
N TYR A 748 24.36 -11.43 26.54
CA TYR A 748 24.24 -10.04 27.02
C TYR A 748 25.60 -9.43 27.36
N SER A 749 26.42 -9.20 26.33
CA SER A 749 27.49 -8.20 26.42
C SER A 749 26.89 -6.82 26.14
N ILE A 750 26.40 -6.18 27.20
CA ILE A 750 26.17 -4.73 27.22
C ILE A 750 27.56 -4.08 27.13
N PRO A 751 27.83 -3.15 26.21
CA PRO A 751 29.10 -2.42 26.23
C PRO A 751 29.14 -1.54 27.48
N ASP A 752 30.17 -1.72 28.30
CA ASP A 752 30.45 -0.90 29.47
C ASP A 752 30.42 0.60 29.12
N ALA A 753 29.61 1.37 29.86
CA ALA A 753 29.71 2.81 29.89
C ALA A 753 31.03 3.21 30.57
N PRO A 754 31.79 4.20 30.05
CA PRO A 754 33.01 4.65 30.69
C PRO A 754 32.67 5.40 31.99
N ALA A 755 33.36 5.03 33.06
CA ALA A 755 33.29 5.71 34.35
C ALA A 755 33.82 7.15 34.25
N THR A 756 32.96 8.15 34.50
CA THR A 756 33.11 9.19 35.54
C THR A 756 31.91 10.12 35.58
#